data_AF-A0A8H7TL70-F1
#
_entry.id   AF-A0A8H7TL70-F1
#
_cell.length_a   1.000
_cell.length_b   1.000
_cell.length_c   1.000
_cell.angle_alpha   90.00
_cell.angle_beta   90.00
_cell.angle_gamma   90.00
#
_symmetry.space_group_name_H-M   'P 1'
#
loop_
_entity.id
_entity.type
_entity.pdbx_description
1 polymer ?
#
loop_
_entity_poly.entity_id
_entity_poly.type
_entity_poly.pdbx_seq_one_letter_code
_entity_poly.pdbx_strand_id
1 'polypeptide(L)'
;MSSPLELFPLLILEHISECLDDQSATRQSLRAFSLTSRSCYAATESQRFSQIEIKIRDPQYLESTVRRCNDILVGGKQRHVRRLKFSEFMTTEDEDIAVKTGRHRQKKNLYEEKSDEWNARHYFQMHDLCRPSHEDTWYGACSIRKPHSESWDLLAHFIGAFSGLRDIVWAAGWYIPPSVLSVSAERRIRLHVHHFYLPSLVQERDPPEPVSSHDYALCTLPSLYSITVRASPLVPGGRVNYTQEAVMQMVAGLAPNLAHVCIVPKVGSGELDSGLDQSILLGRPNWKGFFPGQLNSMQRSKSVTARSSSSSRGKLQTLVFPGYVLDGIDHWARHTDFSCLRSLSMPWNHRDGIALAAIASQGSFKSLKKLHLSGIDEDETEPSQQAEVNLLFSSCSPLERLDISGYISATTFNIITRQHGPSLRALKVSPDFSPGHDKEQLQSLLVTFSAPVLEELAVHSPYLTHLDIPISRTRGDKHEVAIYRALSKFPRLEHIALGLGFRVTPDTQFWDDERDGPHPLEVAEGESSKIPLVYLEEAFSNSAIDEKLARSIFELIAGDGRRPLRYLRLQPFRKMDRGDPGNDFIFLSTLRWFNCSFVCKRDSQGPSGVMVHELDLEGLANGEKQWREMMNSTEEDLWYGEEAYVAAFKAIWPQKTKEWWRDWKSLSLDLGE
;
A
#
# COMPACT_ATOMS: atom_id res chain seq x y z
N MET A 1 -6.15 47.71 -3.45
CA MET A 1 -5.88 47.13 -4.78
C MET A 1 -6.46 45.74 -4.78
N SER A 2 -7.46 45.47 -5.62
CA SER A 2 -8.08 44.14 -5.77
C SER A 2 -7.02 43.13 -6.23
N SER A 3 -7.03 41.93 -5.65
CA SER A 3 -6.15 40.84 -6.07
C SER A 3 -6.38 40.54 -7.56
N PRO A 4 -5.34 40.28 -8.38
CA PRO A 4 -5.52 39.96 -9.81
C PRO A 4 -6.48 38.78 -10.05
N LEU A 5 -6.67 37.91 -9.06
CA LEU A 5 -7.64 36.81 -9.09
C LEU A 5 -9.11 37.29 -9.13
N GLU A 6 -9.43 38.46 -8.56
CA GLU A 6 -10.79 39.00 -8.52
C GLU A 6 -11.25 39.54 -9.88
N LEU A 7 -10.32 39.68 -10.84
CA LEU A 7 -10.60 40.11 -12.21
C LEU A 7 -11.05 38.95 -13.11
N PHE A 8 -10.84 37.70 -12.71
CA PHE A 8 -11.26 36.56 -13.50
C PHE A 8 -12.78 36.34 -13.42
N PRO A 9 -13.43 35.99 -14.54
CA PRO A 9 -14.82 35.53 -14.53
C PRO A 9 -15.02 34.34 -13.60
N LEU A 10 -16.18 34.27 -12.96
CA LEU A 10 -16.53 33.20 -12.01
C LEU A 10 -16.31 31.80 -12.60
N LEU A 11 -16.66 31.60 -13.88
CA LEU A 11 -16.48 30.33 -14.58
C LEU A 11 -15.00 29.87 -14.64
N ILE A 12 -14.06 30.81 -14.78
CA ILE A 12 -12.63 30.48 -14.78
C ILE A 12 -12.19 30.08 -13.37
N LEU A 13 -12.66 30.80 -12.34
CA LEU A 13 -12.38 30.46 -10.94
C LEU A 13 -12.99 29.11 -10.55
N GLU A 14 -14.17 28.76 -11.09
CA GLU A 14 -14.81 27.45 -10.92
C GLU A 14 -13.96 26.35 -11.55
N HIS A 15 -13.47 26.55 -12.78
CA HIS A 15 -12.58 25.58 -13.42
C HIS A 15 -11.24 25.42 -12.66
N ILE A 16 -10.67 26.51 -12.17
CA ILE A 16 -9.49 26.46 -11.29
C ILE A 16 -9.81 25.64 -10.03
N SER A 17 -10.98 25.84 -9.42
CA SER A 17 -11.39 25.07 -8.24
C SER A 17 -11.51 23.57 -8.51
N GLU A 18 -11.94 23.17 -9.71
CA GLU A 18 -11.98 21.76 -10.13
C GLU A 18 -10.58 21.17 -10.26
N CYS A 19 -9.61 21.95 -10.76
CA CYS A 19 -8.21 21.52 -10.83
C CYS A 19 -7.53 21.44 -9.45
N LEU A 20 -7.98 22.25 -8.48
CA LEU A 20 -7.45 22.28 -7.11
C LEU A 20 -8.09 21.24 -6.19
N ASP A 21 -9.19 20.62 -6.59
CA ASP A 21 -9.77 19.49 -5.85
C ASP A 21 -8.91 18.24 -6.10
N ASP A 22 -7.92 18.05 -5.21
CA ASP A 22 -7.08 16.86 -5.16
C ASP A 22 -7.83 15.58 -4.75
N GLN A 23 -9.15 15.66 -4.55
CA GLN A 23 -10.03 14.55 -4.16
C GLN A 23 -9.68 13.91 -2.81
N SER A 24 -8.72 14.48 -2.08
CA SER A 24 -8.32 14.02 -0.77
C SER A 24 -9.39 14.33 0.28
N ALA A 25 -9.26 13.78 1.49
CA ALA A 25 -10.16 14.15 2.58
C ALA A 25 -9.96 15.62 3.02
N THR A 26 -8.72 16.13 2.93
CA THR A 26 -8.33 17.45 3.46
C THR A 26 -8.58 18.58 2.48
N ARG A 27 -8.42 18.36 1.17
CA ARG A 27 -8.62 19.34 0.08
C ARG A 27 -7.93 20.67 0.37
N GLN A 28 -6.66 20.62 0.79
CA GLN A 28 -5.96 21.77 1.36
C GLN A 28 -5.83 22.92 0.38
N SER A 29 -5.41 22.63 -0.86
CA SER A 29 -5.27 23.63 -1.92
C SER A 29 -6.59 24.31 -2.25
N LEU A 30 -7.68 23.55 -2.34
CA LEU A 30 -9.03 24.08 -2.55
C LEU A 30 -9.47 24.98 -1.39
N ARG A 31 -9.22 24.57 -0.14
CA ARG A 31 -9.56 25.36 1.05
C ARG A 31 -8.74 26.65 1.11
N ALA A 32 -7.44 26.58 0.89
CA ALA A 32 -6.56 27.74 0.82
C ALA A 32 -7.03 28.72 -0.25
N PHE A 33 -7.34 28.23 -1.45
CA PHE A 33 -7.88 29.04 -2.54
C PHE A 33 -9.21 29.71 -2.17
N SER A 34 -10.12 29.01 -1.50
CA SER A 34 -11.40 29.59 -1.06
C SER A 34 -11.25 30.73 -0.05
N LEU A 35 -10.12 30.81 0.66
CA LEU A 35 -9.84 31.86 1.64
C LEU A 35 -9.18 33.10 1.02
N THR A 36 -8.80 33.06 -0.25
CA THR A 36 -8.06 34.17 -0.91
C THR A 36 -8.93 35.37 -1.26
N SER A 37 -10.21 35.19 -1.59
CA SER A 37 -11.14 36.27 -1.94
C SER A 37 -12.60 35.81 -1.85
N ARG A 38 -13.55 36.76 -1.90
CA ARG A 38 -14.99 36.45 -1.95
C ARG A 38 -15.38 35.73 -3.25
N SER A 39 -14.79 36.09 -4.39
CA SER A 39 -15.05 35.45 -5.68
C SER A 39 -14.55 34.00 -5.69
N CYS A 40 -13.36 33.74 -5.15
CA CYS A 40 -12.83 32.38 -4.99
C CYS A 40 -13.68 31.56 -3.99
N TYR A 41 -14.15 32.18 -2.91
CA TYR A 41 -15.06 31.52 -1.97
C TYR A 41 -16.36 31.06 -2.64
N ALA A 42 -16.97 31.92 -3.47
CA ALA A 42 -18.17 31.60 -4.22
C ALA A 42 -17.92 30.50 -5.27
N ALA A 43 -16.86 30.64 -6.07
CA ALA A 43 -16.49 29.69 -7.12
C ALA A 43 -16.23 28.27 -6.59
N THR A 44 -15.66 28.16 -5.38
CA THR A 44 -15.33 26.88 -4.76
C THR A 44 -16.51 26.21 -4.06
N GLU A 45 -17.70 26.82 -4.01
CA GLU A 45 -18.85 26.31 -3.24
C GLU A 45 -19.20 24.87 -3.64
N SER A 46 -19.33 24.60 -4.93
CA SER A 46 -19.70 23.29 -5.45
C SER A 46 -18.69 22.21 -5.05
N GLN A 47 -17.40 22.49 -5.16
CA GLN A 47 -16.32 21.55 -4.84
C GLN A 47 -16.09 21.40 -3.34
N ARG A 48 -16.28 22.46 -2.54
CA ARG A 48 -16.16 22.38 -1.07
C ARG A 48 -17.22 21.47 -0.48
N PHE A 49 -18.46 21.54 -0.97
CA PHE A 49 -19.57 20.74 -0.48
C PHE A 49 -19.80 19.43 -1.26
N SER A 50 -18.96 19.10 -2.25
CA SER A 50 -19.11 17.87 -3.05
C SER A 50 -18.92 16.58 -2.24
N GLN A 51 -18.20 16.67 -1.11
CA GLN A 51 -17.82 15.54 -0.27
C GLN A 51 -17.95 15.90 1.21
N ILE A 52 -18.56 15.01 1.98
CA ILE A 52 -18.73 15.13 3.43
C ILE A 52 -18.20 13.86 4.10
N GLU A 53 -17.40 14.03 5.15
CA GLU A 53 -16.99 12.94 6.04
C GLU A 53 -17.57 13.18 7.43
N ILE A 54 -18.25 12.18 7.97
CA ILE A 54 -18.85 12.16 9.30
C ILE A 54 -18.14 11.08 10.11
N LYS A 55 -17.50 11.48 11.20
CA LYS A 55 -16.87 10.55 12.14
C LYS A 55 -17.89 10.15 13.20
N ILE A 56 -18.18 8.86 13.31
CA ILE A 56 -19.16 8.28 14.24
C ILE A 56 -18.41 7.85 15.51
N ARG A 57 -18.71 8.52 16.63
CA ARG A 57 -18.27 8.12 17.97
C ARG A 57 -19.33 7.27 18.67
N ASP A 58 -20.54 7.81 18.71
CA ASP A 58 -21.72 7.21 19.33
C ASP A 58 -23.00 7.79 18.67
N PRO A 59 -24.18 7.18 18.92
CA PRO A 59 -25.44 7.64 18.32
C PRO A 59 -25.85 9.08 18.66
N GLN A 60 -25.55 9.59 19.86
CA GLN A 60 -25.91 10.96 20.26
C GLN A 60 -25.01 11.98 19.56
N TYR A 61 -23.71 11.67 19.47
CA TYR A 61 -22.76 12.45 18.71
C TYR A 61 -23.13 12.50 17.22
N LEU A 62 -23.59 11.38 16.66
CA LEU A 62 -24.08 11.32 15.28
C LEU A 62 -25.25 12.29 15.06
N GLU A 63 -26.23 12.28 15.96
CA GLU A 63 -27.39 13.18 15.85
C GLU A 63 -26.97 14.66 15.87
N SER A 64 -26.10 15.05 16.82
CA SER A 64 -25.59 16.43 16.89
C SER A 64 -24.79 16.82 15.64
N THR A 65 -24.03 15.88 15.08
CA THR A 65 -23.21 16.10 13.88
C THR A 65 -24.08 16.25 12.64
N VAL A 66 -25.12 15.42 12.50
CA VAL A 66 -26.09 15.52 11.39
C VAL A 66 -26.84 16.85 11.45
N ARG A 67 -27.28 17.30 12.63
CA ARG A 67 -27.89 18.63 12.81
C ARG A 67 -26.95 19.74 12.37
N ARG A 68 -25.71 19.73 12.85
CA ARG A 68 -24.68 20.72 12.47
C ARG A 68 -24.40 20.71 10.96
N CYS A 69 -24.36 19.53 10.33
CA CYS A 69 -24.20 19.43 8.89
C CYS A 69 -25.38 20.05 8.14
N ASN A 70 -26.62 19.84 8.60
CA ASN A 70 -27.79 20.49 8.00
C ASN A 70 -27.72 22.02 8.09
N ASP A 71 -27.29 22.58 9.22
CA ASP A 71 -27.13 24.02 9.41
C ASP A 71 -26.09 24.63 8.44
N ILE A 72 -25.01 23.89 8.18
CA ILE A 72 -23.95 24.31 7.24
C ILE A 72 -24.46 24.28 5.79
N LEU A 73 -25.32 23.30 5.47
CA LEU A 73 -25.81 23.03 4.11
C LEU A 73 -27.08 23.79 3.73
N VAL A 74 -27.51 24.75 4.56
CA VAL A 74 -28.60 25.68 4.27
C VAL A 74 -28.31 26.49 2.98
N GLY A 75 -29.37 26.92 2.29
CA GLY A 75 -29.26 27.71 1.06
C GLY A 75 -29.13 26.87 -0.21
N GLY A 76 -29.56 25.60 -0.18
CA GLY A 76 -29.55 24.70 -1.34
C GLY A 76 -28.21 24.00 -1.59
N LYS A 77 -27.24 24.13 -0.69
CA LYS A 77 -25.89 23.52 -0.83
C LYS A 77 -25.93 21.99 -0.85
N GLN A 78 -26.98 21.40 -0.28
CA GLN A 78 -27.25 19.95 -0.31
C GLN A 78 -27.21 19.35 -1.74
N ARG A 79 -27.55 20.13 -2.78
CA ARG A 79 -27.50 19.67 -4.19
C ARG A 79 -26.09 19.39 -4.69
N HIS A 80 -25.08 20.00 -4.06
CA HIS A 80 -23.67 19.84 -4.43
C HIS A 80 -23.08 18.56 -3.86
N VAL A 81 -23.64 18.01 -2.78
CA VAL A 81 -23.15 16.79 -2.14
C VAL A 81 -23.27 15.60 -3.08
N ARG A 82 -22.11 15.04 -3.46
CA ARG A 82 -22.01 13.85 -4.33
C ARG A 82 -21.55 12.61 -3.57
N ARG A 83 -20.80 12.78 -2.48
CA ARG A 83 -20.21 11.67 -1.72
C ARG A 83 -20.30 11.89 -0.22
N LEU A 84 -20.66 10.83 0.50
CA LEU A 84 -20.76 10.84 1.96
C LEU A 84 -19.96 9.68 2.52
N LYS A 85 -19.03 9.96 3.44
CA LYS A 85 -18.24 8.95 4.14
C LYS A 85 -18.57 8.94 5.62
N PHE A 86 -18.82 7.75 6.15
CA PHE A 86 -18.93 7.48 7.57
C PHE A 86 -17.68 6.74 8.02
N SER A 87 -16.92 7.32 8.93
CA SER A 87 -15.71 6.72 9.51
C SER A 87 -15.84 6.61 11.03
N GLU A 88 -15.07 5.75 11.65
CA GLU A 88 -15.05 5.63 13.11
C GLU A 88 -14.26 6.80 13.74
N PHE A 89 -14.76 7.34 14.85
CA PHE A 89 -14.01 8.28 15.69
C PHE A 89 -13.25 7.49 16.75
N MET A 90 -11.92 7.40 16.63
CA MET A 90 -11.07 6.88 17.69
C MET A 90 -10.72 8.00 18.67
N THR A 91 -10.89 7.76 19.96
CA THR A 91 -10.37 8.67 21.00
C THR A 91 -8.88 8.41 21.24
N THR A 92 -8.18 9.32 21.91
CA THR A 92 -6.78 9.14 22.28
C THR A 92 -6.54 7.91 23.17
N GLU A 93 -7.52 7.53 24.01
CA GLU A 93 -7.46 6.30 24.82
C GLU A 93 -7.64 5.04 23.94
N ASP A 94 -8.54 5.09 22.96
CA ASP A 94 -8.71 4.01 21.98
C ASP A 94 -7.46 3.85 21.10
N GLU A 95 -6.80 4.95 20.74
CA GLU A 95 -5.51 4.96 20.02
C GLU A 95 -4.41 4.33 20.88
N ASP A 96 -4.31 4.67 22.17
CA ASP A 96 -3.33 4.07 23.08
C ASP A 96 -3.57 2.56 23.28
N ILE A 97 -4.83 2.13 23.37
CA ILE A 97 -5.19 0.70 23.44
C ILE A 97 -4.88 0.00 22.11
N ALA A 98 -5.18 0.64 20.97
CA ALA A 98 -4.87 0.10 19.65
C ALA A 98 -3.36 -0.04 19.43
N VAL A 99 -2.56 0.93 19.88
CA VAL A 99 -1.09 0.85 19.85
C VAL A 99 -0.58 -0.26 20.76
N LYS A 100 -1.08 -0.36 22.00
CA LYS A 100 -0.67 -1.41 22.95
C LYS A 100 -1.03 -2.83 22.50
N THR A 101 -2.11 -2.97 21.74
CA THR A 101 -2.56 -4.28 21.22
C THR A 101 -2.01 -4.60 19.83
N GLY A 102 -1.07 -3.80 19.30
CA GLY A 102 -0.50 -3.98 17.96
C GLY A 102 -1.49 -3.71 16.82
N ARG A 103 -2.66 -3.11 17.10
CA ARG A 103 -3.72 -2.78 16.14
C ARG A 103 -3.47 -1.50 15.35
N HIS A 104 -2.53 -0.66 15.80
CA HIS A 104 -2.18 0.59 15.12
C HIS A 104 -0.72 0.97 15.43
N ARG A 105 0.06 1.34 14.40
CA ARG A 105 1.37 1.99 14.59
C ARG A 105 1.12 3.46 14.87
N GLN A 106 1.72 4.03 15.92
CA GLN A 106 1.46 5.38 16.43
C GLN A 106 1.20 6.42 15.31
N LYS A 107 -0.01 6.98 15.24
CA LYS A 107 -0.34 8.09 14.34
C LYS A 107 0.05 9.41 15.02
N LYS A 108 1.35 9.65 15.19
CA LYS A 108 1.84 10.94 15.67
C LYS A 108 2.60 11.67 14.56
N ASN A 109 2.08 12.86 14.27
CA ASN A 109 2.49 13.87 13.29
C ASN A 109 1.97 13.67 11.86
N LEU A 110 1.22 14.69 11.41
CA LEU A 110 0.84 14.88 10.03
C LEU A 110 2.11 14.92 9.15
N TYR A 111 2.05 14.26 7.99
CA TYR A 111 2.97 14.33 6.85
C TYR A 111 4.29 13.54 6.87
N GLU A 112 4.43 12.50 7.68
CA GLU A 112 5.46 11.50 7.35
C GLU A 112 4.92 10.54 6.29
N GLU A 113 5.25 10.82 5.02
CA GLU A 113 5.22 9.87 3.90
C GLU A 113 6.19 8.69 4.22
N LYS A 114 5.88 7.84 5.21
CA LYS A 114 6.47 6.50 5.29
C LYS A 114 5.84 5.64 4.19
N SER A 115 6.29 5.90 2.96
CA SER A 115 5.74 5.41 1.68
C SER A 115 6.25 4.00 1.29
N ASP A 116 6.81 3.23 2.23
CA ASP A 116 7.35 1.89 1.95
C ASP A 116 6.32 0.79 2.04
N GLU A 117 5.20 1.07 2.71
CA GLU A 117 4.12 0.11 2.85
C GLU A 117 3.32 0.07 1.54
N TRP A 118 3.20 -1.13 0.98
CA TRP A 118 2.35 -1.41 -0.17
C TRP A 118 0.98 -0.74 0.00
N ASN A 119 0.65 0.17 -0.91
CA ASN A 119 -0.59 0.94 -0.80
C ASN A 119 -1.66 0.40 -1.78
N ALA A 120 -2.48 -0.51 -1.27
CA ALA A 120 -3.64 -1.09 -1.96
C ALA A 120 -4.52 -0.04 -2.66
N ARG A 121 -4.56 1.20 -2.17
CA ARG A 121 -5.39 2.30 -2.69
C ARG A 121 -5.21 2.49 -4.20
N HIS A 122 -3.99 2.37 -4.73
CA HIS A 122 -3.74 2.63 -6.14
C HIS A 122 -4.40 1.62 -7.08
N TYR A 123 -4.82 0.46 -6.57
CA TYR A 123 -5.47 -0.60 -7.35
C TYR A 123 -6.98 -0.40 -7.49
N PHE A 124 -7.61 0.37 -6.59
CA PHE A 124 -9.03 0.66 -6.65
C PHE A 124 -9.36 1.76 -7.66
N GLN A 125 -10.08 1.39 -8.72
CA GLN A 125 -10.52 2.31 -9.78
C GLN A 125 -11.80 3.06 -9.38
N MET A 126 -11.69 3.88 -8.33
CA MET A 126 -12.76 4.70 -7.79
C MET A 126 -12.21 6.02 -7.24
N HIS A 127 -13.12 6.92 -6.85
CA HIS A 127 -12.78 8.19 -6.23
C HIS A 127 -12.00 8.00 -4.92
N ASP A 128 -11.05 8.88 -4.62
CA ASP A 128 -10.11 8.76 -3.49
C ASP A 128 -10.80 8.60 -2.12
N LEU A 129 -11.87 9.37 -1.87
CA LEU A 129 -12.71 9.22 -0.67
C LEU A 129 -13.32 7.82 -0.50
N CYS A 130 -13.62 7.13 -1.61
CA CYS A 130 -14.23 5.80 -1.62
C CYS A 130 -13.21 4.67 -1.47
N ARG A 131 -11.91 4.95 -1.65
CA ARG A 131 -10.86 3.93 -1.53
C ARG A 131 -10.64 3.55 -0.05
N PRO A 132 -10.54 2.25 0.27
CA PRO A 132 -10.19 1.81 1.62
C PRO A 132 -8.80 2.32 1.99
N SER A 133 -8.58 2.68 3.26
CA SER A 133 -7.28 3.05 3.80
C SER A 133 -6.33 1.85 3.86
N HIS A 134 -5.04 2.12 4.04
CA HIS A 134 -4.07 1.06 4.31
C HIS A 134 -4.51 0.22 5.52
N GLU A 135 -4.94 0.89 6.59
CA GLU A 135 -5.50 0.27 7.81
C GLU A 135 -6.69 -0.64 7.51
N ASP A 136 -7.64 -0.20 6.67
CA ASP A 136 -8.79 -1.02 6.28
C ASP A 136 -8.35 -2.28 5.51
N THR A 137 -7.29 -2.18 4.70
CA THR A 137 -6.78 -3.29 3.86
C THR A 137 -5.81 -4.23 4.56
N TRP A 138 -5.22 -3.83 5.69
CA TRP A 138 -4.23 -4.64 6.40
C TRP A 138 -4.73 -5.08 7.77
N TYR A 139 -5.32 -4.16 8.53
CA TYR A 139 -5.63 -4.35 9.93
C TYR A 139 -7.09 -4.53 10.25
N GLY A 140 -8.01 -4.12 9.35
CA GLY A 140 -9.49 -4.06 9.43
C GLY A 140 -10.17 -3.91 10.81
N ALA A 141 -11.43 -3.48 10.88
CA ALA A 141 -12.11 -3.29 12.18
C ALA A 141 -12.13 -4.58 13.05
N CYS A 142 -11.59 -4.48 14.28
CA CYS A 142 -11.45 -5.62 15.21
C CYS A 142 -12.68 -5.93 16.09
N SER A 143 -13.79 -5.20 15.96
CA SER A 143 -15.05 -5.53 16.63
C SER A 143 -16.17 -4.69 16.03
N ILE A 144 -17.17 -5.33 15.42
CA ILE A 144 -18.34 -4.60 14.91
C ILE A 144 -19.36 -4.46 16.03
N ARG A 145 -19.69 -3.20 16.36
CA ARG A 145 -20.68 -2.88 17.39
C ARG A 145 -22.08 -3.02 16.80
N LYS A 146 -22.97 -3.72 17.52
CA LYS A 146 -24.40 -3.77 17.18
C LYS A 146 -25.04 -2.42 17.51
N PRO A 147 -25.78 -1.79 16.57
CA PRO A 147 -26.45 -0.53 16.85
C PRO A 147 -27.60 -0.72 17.85
N HIS A 148 -27.81 0.27 18.72
CA HIS A 148 -29.10 0.49 19.38
C HIS A 148 -30.10 1.00 18.33
N SER A 149 -31.32 0.47 18.33
CA SER A 149 -32.25 0.47 17.19
C SER A 149 -32.95 1.80 16.88
N GLU A 150 -32.85 2.83 17.72
CA GLU A 150 -33.76 3.99 17.63
C GLU A 150 -33.17 5.26 16.98
N SER A 151 -31.88 5.30 16.60
CA SER A 151 -31.20 6.54 16.19
C SER A 151 -30.85 6.68 14.69
N TRP A 152 -31.24 5.74 13.84
CA TRP A 152 -30.74 5.66 12.45
C TRP A 152 -31.71 6.18 11.38
N ASP A 153 -32.96 6.46 11.73
CA ASP A 153 -33.91 7.05 10.78
C ASP A 153 -33.52 8.48 10.40
N LEU A 154 -32.97 9.24 11.35
CA LEU A 154 -32.38 10.55 11.08
C LEU A 154 -31.33 10.47 9.96
N LEU A 155 -30.52 9.42 9.96
CA LEU A 155 -29.47 9.22 8.98
C LEU A 155 -30.04 8.95 7.59
N ALA A 156 -31.09 8.13 7.52
CA ALA A 156 -31.79 7.86 6.27
C ALA A 156 -32.46 9.12 5.70
N HIS A 157 -33.10 9.94 6.54
CA HIS A 157 -33.66 11.23 6.13
C HIS A 157 -32.58 12.19 5.65
N PHE A 158 -31.45 12.27 6.36
CA PHE A 158 -30.31 13.09 5.99
C PHE A 158 -29.72 12.68 4.64
N ILE A 159 -29.51 11.38 4.42
CA ILE A 159 -29.06 10.84 3.13
C ILE A 159 -30.10 11.14 2.03
N GLY A 160 -31.39 11.00 2.35
CA GLY A 160 -32.51 11.28 1.46
C GLY A 160 -32.54 12.74 0.96
N ALA A 161 -32.13 13.70 1.80
CA ALA A 161 -32.11 15.12 1.45
C ALA A 161 -31.11 15.47 0.31
N PHE A 162 -30.07 14.65 0.10
CA PHE A 162 -29.06 14.91 -0.91
C PHE A 162 -29.48 14.40 -2.29
N SER A 163 -30.22 15.21 -3.06
CA SER A 163 -30.64 14.87 -4.43
C SER A 163 -29.49 14.49 -5.36
N GLY A 164 -28.29 15.02 -5.08
CA GLY A 164 -27.10 14.82 -5.90
C GLY A 164 -26.19 13.65 -5.54
N LEU A 165 -26.50 12.91 -4.47
CA LEU A 165 -25.63 11.89 -3.89
C LEU A 165 -25.45 10.68 -4.82
N ARG A 166 -24.20 10.27 -5.02
CA ARG A 166 -23.80 9.15 -5.89
C ARG A 166 -23.13 8.01 -5.13
N ASP A 167 -22.38 8.34 -4.09
CA ASP A 167 -21.55 7.39 -3.34
C ASP A 167 -21.77 7.53 -1.83
N ILE A 168 -21.99 6.40 -1.16
CA ILE A 168 -21.92 6.29 0.30
C ILE A 168 -20.78 5.35 0.65
N VAL A 169 -19.91 5.80 1.54
CA VAL A 169 -18.79 5.01 2.07
C VAL A 169 -19.07 4.70 3.52
N TRP A 170 -19.26 3.43 3.82
CA TRP A 170 -19.39 2.91 5.17
C TRP A 170 -18.06 2.32 5.63
N ALA A 171 -17.28 3.14 6.32
CA ALA A 171 -16.02 2.78 6.96
C ALA A 171 -16.10 2.78 8.49
N ALA A 172 -17.30 2.89 9.04
CA ALA A 172 -17.54 2.81 10.48
C ALA A 172 -17.47 1.34 10.94
N GLY A 173 -16.88 1.07 12.11
CA GLY A 173 -16.89 -0.24 12.78
C GLY A 173 -18.27 -0.66 13.34
N TRP A 174 -19.35 -0.22 12.70
CA TRP A 174 -20.74 -0.44 13.13
C TRP A 174 -21.50 -1.18 12.04
N TYR A 175 -22.52 -1.93 12.44
CA TYR A 175 -23.41 -2.58 11.50
C TYR A 175 -24.15 -1.55 10.64
N ILE A 176 -24.30 -1.82 9.34
CA ILE A 176 -25.00 -0.89 8.45
C ILE A 176 -26.49 -0.90 8.82
N PRO A 177 -27.11 0.25 9.12
CA PRO A 177 -28.52 0.27 9.47
C PRO A 177 -29.41 -0.15 8.29
N PRO A 178 -30.51 -0.91 8.52
CA PRO A 178 -31.45 -1.27 7.46
C PRO A 178 -32.01 -0.07 6.69
N SER A 179 -32.20 1.06 7.38
CA SER A 179 -32.67 2.31 6.78
C SER A 179 -31.68 2.87 5.75
N VAL A 180 -30.37 2.74 5.99
CA VAL A 180 -29.31 3.13 5.05
C VAL A 180 -29.29 2.20 3.83
N LEU A 181 -29.46 0.89 4.03
CA LEU A 181 -29.55 -0.08 2.93
C LEU A 181 -30.73 0.23 2.01
N SER A 182 -31.90 0.51 2.61
CA SER A 182 -33.13 0.80 1.89
C SER A 182 -33.00 2.07 1.03
N VAL A 183 -32.52 3.17 1.62
CA VAL A 183 -32.31 4.43 0.88
C VAL A 183 -31.28 4.25 -0.24
N SER A 184 -30.23 3.47 -0.01
CA SER A 184 -29.20 3.20 -1.02
C SER A 184 -29.77 2.42 -2.21
N ALA A 185 -30.62 1.42 -1.94
CA ALA A 185 -31.27 0.62 -2.96
C ALA A 185 -32.27 1.44 -3.79
N GLU A 186 -33.17 2.16 -3.13
CA GLU A 186 -34.22 2.96 -3.77
C GLU A 186 -33.64 4.03 -4.70
N ARG A 187 -32.58 4.70 -4.24
CA ARG A 187 -31.94 5.80 -4.97
C ARG A 187 -30.79 5.35 -5.87
N ARG A 188 -30.48 4.05 -5.90
CA ARG A 188 -29.36 3.45 -6.67
C ARG A 188 -28.01 4.12 -6.37
N ILE A 189 -27.78 4.45 -5.10
CA ILE A 189 -26.54 5.07 -4.62
C ILE A 189 -25.48 3.97 -4.46
N ARG A 190 -24.28 4.16 -5.01
CA ARG A 190 -23.20 3.18 -4.87
C ARG A 190 -22.76 3.11 -3.41
N LEU A 191 -22.88 1.93 -2.84
CA LEU A 191 -22.47 1.64 -1.46
C LEU A 191 -21.09 0.98 -1.46
N HIS A 192 -20.16 1.60 -0.75
CA HIS A 192 -18.81 1.10 -0.50
C HIS A 192 -18.68 0.71 0.96
N VAL A 193 -18.29 -0.52 1.26
CA VAL A 193 -18.18 -1.03 2.63
C VAL A 193 -16.74 -1.40 2.93
N HIS A 194 -16.05 -0.62 3.76
CA HIS A 194 -14.63 -0.86 4.10
C HIS A 194 -14.47 -1.89 5.23
N HIS A 195 -15.55 -2.16 5.98
CA HIS A 195 -15.59 -3.15 7.05
C HIS A 195 -16.76 -4.11 6.83
N PHE A 196 -16.64 -4.95 5.80
CA PHE A 196 -17.70 -5.89 5.45
C PHE A 196 -17.69 -7.11 6.37
N TYR A 197 -18.84 -7.39 6.99
CA TYR A 197 -19.00 -8.46 7.95
C TYR A 197 -20.45 -8.94 7.99
N LEU A 198 -20.60 -10.26 8.13
CA LEU A 198 -21.89 -10.95 8.13
C LEU A 198 -21.98 -11.80 9.41
N PRO A 199 -22.46 -11.24 10.53
CA PRO A 199 -22.45 -11.92 11.83
C PRO A 199 -23.16 -13.26 11.82
N SER A 200 -24.28 -13.40 11.08
CA SER A 200 -25.03 -14.66 11.04
C SER A 200 -24.33 -15.77 10.24
N LEU A 201 -23.21 -15.48 9.56
CA LEU A 201 -22.35 -16.50 8.96
C LEU A 201 -21.24 -16.97 9.90
N VAL A 202 -21.09 -16.35 11.07
CA VAL A 202 -20.20 -16.83 12.14
C VAL A 202 -21.03 -17.65 13.13
N GLN A 203 -21.02 -18.96 12.96
CA GLN A 203 -21.93 -19.88 13.62
C GLN A 203 -21.17 -20.91 14.46
N GLU A 204 -21.89 -21.51 15.40
CA GLU A 204 -21.46 -22.77 16.00
C GLU A 204 -21.35 -23.85 14.91
N ARG A 205 -20.51 -24.86 15.17
CA ARG A 205 -20.20 -25.90 14.18
C ARG A 205 -21.45 -26.66 13.72
N ASP A 206 -22.29 -27.06 14.68
CA ASP A 206 -23.53 -27.79 14.45
C ASP A 206 -24.55 -27.44 15.57
N PRO A 207 -25.85 -27.32 15.24
CA PRO A 207 -26.46 -27.39 13.92
C PRO A 207 -26.26 -26.08 13.11
N PRO A 208 -26.32 -26.14 11.76
CA PRO A 208 -26.21 -24.96 10.92
C PRO A 208 -27.44 -24.06 11.05
N GLU A 209 -27.21 -22.75 11.18
CA GLU A 209 -28.26 -21.75 11.36
C GLU A 209 -28.57 -21.00 10.05
N PRO A 210 -29.83 -20.58 9.84
CA PRO A 210 -30.17 -19.73 8.72
C PRO A 210 -29.55 -18.34 8.85
N VAL A 211 -29.11 -17.78 7.72
CA VAL A 211 -28.57 -16.43 7.63
C VAL A 211 -29.68 -15.42 7.94
N SER A 212 -29.33 -14.36 8.67
CA SER A 212 -30.28 -13.31 9.02
C SER A 212 -30.80 -12.61 7.75
N SER A 213 -32.05 -12.15 7.78
CA SER A 213 -32.65 -11.41 6.67
C SER A 213 -31.84 -10.14 6.33
N HIS A 214 -31.21 -9.53 7.33
CA HIS A 214 -30.36 -8.36 7.15
C HIS A 214 -29.06 -8.69 6.38
N ASP A 215 -28.32 -9.72 6.82
CA ASP A 215 -27.09 -10.14 6.15
C ASP A 215 -27.37 -10.56 4.70
N TYR A 216 -28.47 -11.28 4.49
CA TYR A 216 -28.89 -11.67 3.14
C TYR A 216 -29.28 -10.45 2.27
N ALA A 217 -29.95 -9.45 2.84
CA ALA A 217 -30.27 -8.20 2.14
C ALA A 217 -29.01 -7.44 1.72
N LEU A 218 -27.97 -7.41 2.57
CA LEU A 218 -26.69 -6.82 2.23
C LEU A 218 -25.98 -7.59 1.10
N CYS A 219 -26.00 -8.93 1.13
CA CYS A 219 -25.40 -9.78 0.09
C CYS A 219 -26.08 -9.64 -1.27
N THR A 220 -27.37 -9.33 -1.29
CA THR A 220 -28.19 -9.21 -2.51
C THR A 220 -28.38 -7.78 -2.99
N LEU A 221 -27.78 -6.81 -2.30
CA LEU A 221 -28.03 -5.39 -2.52
C LEU A 221 -27.52 -4.95 -3.91
N PRO A 222 -28.40 -4.51 -4.82
CA PRO A 222 -27.97 -4.09 -6.16
C PRO A 222 -27.10 -2.84 -6.16
N SER A 223 -27.14 -2.05 -5.09
CA SER A 223 -26.38 -0.81 -4.98
C SER A 223 -25.00 -1.02 -4.34
N LEU A 224 -24.69 -2.23 -3.86
CA LEU A 224 -23.38 -2.58 -3.31
C LEU A 224 -22.33 -2.61 -4.43
N TYR A 225 -21.29 -1.80 -4.28
CA TYR A 225 -20.31 -1.54 -5.34
C TYR A 225 -18.89 -1.97 -4.97
N SER A 226 -18.48 -1.84 -3.70
CA SER A 226 -17.19 -2.36 -3.24
C SER A 226 -17.23 -2.87 -1.81
N ILE A 227 -16.47 -3.92 -1.53
CA ILE A 227 -16.31 -4.48 -0.19
C ILE A 227 -14.84 -4.73 0.14
N THR A 228 -14.47 -4.48 1.40
CA THR A 228 -13.26 -5.00 2.02
C THR A 228 -13.70 -5.95 3.13
N VAL A 229 -13.39 -7.22 2.98
CA VAL A 229 -13.90 -8.30 3.83
C VAL A 229 -12.77 -9.06 4.50
N ARG A 230 -13.03 -9.45 5.75
CA ARG A 230 -12.17 -10.35 6.52
C ARG A 230 -12.73 -11.76 6.42
N ALA A 231 -12.03 -12.61 5.68
CA ALA A 231 -12.35 -14.01 5.55
C ALA A 231 -11.32 -14.82 6.34
N SER A 232 -11.71 -15.32 7.51
CA SER A 232 -10.97 -16.35 8.23
C SER A 232 -11.92 -17.52 8.42
N PRO A 233 -11.54 -18.75 8.02
CA PRO A 233 -12.43 -19.91 8.11
C PRO A 233 -12.83 -20.24 9.55
N LEU A 234 -11.96 -19.92 10.51
CA LEU A 234 -12.14 -20.14 11.94
C LEU A 234 -12.01 -18.82 12.73
N VAL A 235 -12.85 -18.67 13.74
CA VAL A 235 -12.94 -17.49 14.63
C VAL A 235 -12.65 -17.94 16.07
N PRO A 236 -12.13 -17.07 16.98
CA PRO A 236 -11.91 -17.45 18.37
C PRO A 236 -13.15 -18.07 19.03
N GLY A 237 -12.93 -19.04 19.91
CA GLY A 237 -14.00 -19.85 20.51
C GLY A 237 -14.50 -21.02 19.65
N GLY A 238 -13.78 -21.43 18.61
CA GLY A 238 -14.10 -22.63 17.81
C GLY A 238 -15.27 -22.48 16.83
N ARG A 239 -15.79 -21.26 16.64
CA ARG A 239 -16.86 -20.97 15.70
C ARG A 239 -16.36 -20.98 14.25
N VAL A 240 -17.25 -21.40 13.36
CA VAL A 240 -17.01 -21.47 11.92
C VAL A 240 -17.53 -20.22 11.25
N ASN A 241 -16.78 -19.66 10.30
CA ASN A 241 -17.17 -18.46 9.57
C ASN A 241 -17.33 -18.74 8.09
N TYR A 242 -18.55 -18.62 7.57
CA TYR A 242 -18.93 -18.88 6.17
C TYR A 242 -18.99 -17.62 5.29
N THR A 243 -18.37 -16.52 5.73
CA THR A 243 -18.38 -15.24 4.99
C THR A 243 -17.76 -15.36 3.60
N GLN A 244 -16.70 -16.15 3.46
CA GLN A 244 -16.03 -16.34 2.18
C GLN A 244 -16.95 -16.95 1.12
N GLU A 245 -17.66 -18.02 1.49
CA GLU A 245 -18.58 -18.69 0.57
C GLU A 245 -19.73 -17.78 0.15
N ALA A 246 -20.25 -16.95 1.07
CA ALA A 246 -21.24 -15.93 0.74
C ALA A 246 -20.67 -14.87 -0.22
N VAL A 247 -19.43 -14.41 0.00
CA VAL A 247 -18.75 -13.49 -0.92
C VAL A 247 -18.57 -14.13 -2.30
N MET A 248 -18.27 -15.43 -2.40
CA MET A 248 -18.20 -16.11 -3.69
C MET A 248 -19.55 -16.12 -4.43
N GLN A 249 -20.67 -16.26 -3.71
CA GLN A 249 -22.00 -16.11 -4.30
C GLN A 249 -22.27 -14.67 -4.76
N MET A 250 -21.84 -13.66 -3.99
CA MET A 250 -21.91 -12.24 -4.37
C MET A 250 -21.14 -11.96 -5.66
N VAL A 251 -19.92 -12.47 -5.74
CA VAL A 251 -19.03 -12.38 -6.90
C VAL A 251 -19.59 -13.13 -8.10
N ALA A 252 -20.34 -14.22 -7.89
CA ALA A 252 -21.07 -14.95 -8.93
C ALA A 252 -22.38 -14.26 -9.37
N GLY A 253 -22.61 -13.02 -8.95
CA GLY A 253 -23.75 -12.21 -9.43
C GLY A 253 -24.92 -12.08 -8.45
N LEU A 254 -24.83 -12.64 -7.23
CA LEU A 254 -25.82 -12.33 -6.19
C LEU A 254 -25.83 -10.83 -5.85
N ALA A 255 -24.67 -10.16 -5.95
CA ALA A 255 -24.53 -8.71 -5.89
C ALA A 255 -24.20 -8.16 -7.30
N PRO A 256 -25.20 -7.75 -8.10
CA PRO A 256 -25.03 -7.58 -9.56
C PRO A 256 -24.10 -6.42 -9.97
N ASN A 257 -23.93 -5.40 -9.13
CA ASN A 257 -23.07 -4.24 -9.41
C ASN A 257 -21.79 -4.23 -8.57
N LEU A 258 -21.46 -5.34 -7.89
CA LEU A 258 -20.21 -5.47 -7.15
C LEU A 258 -19.04 -5.42 -8.14
N ALA A 259 -18.18 -4.41 -8.00
CA ALA A 259 -17.08 -4.16 -8.93
C ALA A 259 -15.70 -4.29 -8.29
N HIS A 260 -15.57 -4.08 -6.97
CA HIS A 260 -14.28 -4.10 -6.29
C HIS A 260 -14.34 -4.93 -5.02
N VAL A 261 -13.42 -5.89 -4.88
CA VAL A 261 -13.33 -6.78 -3.73
C VAL A 261 -11.90 -6.80 -3.18
N CYS A 262 -11.78 -6.67 -1.87
CA CYS A 262 -10.53 -6.87 -1.14
C CYS A 262 -10.73 -7.91 -0.04
N ILE A 263 -9.92 -8.96 -0.05
CA ILE A 263 -9.95 -10.03 0.94
C ILE A 263 -8.76 -9.87 1.87
N VAL A 264 -8.99 -9.39 3.09
CA VAL A 264 -7.93 -9.13 4.06
C VAL A 264 -7.65 -10.40 4.86
N PRO A 265 -6.38 -10.84 4.96
CA PRO A 265 -6.01 -11.98 5.80
C PRO A 265 -6.26 -11.66 7.28
N LYS A 266 -6.58 -12.68 8.08
CA LYS A 266 -6.49 -12.57 9.54
C LYS A 266 -5.02 -12.73 9.93
N VAL A 267 -4.35 -11.64 10.31
CA VAL A 267 -3.06 -11.73 11.00
C VAL A 267 -3.35 -12.35 12.36
N GLY A 268 -2.81 -13.55 12.61
CA GLY A 268 -2.91 -14.18 13.92
C GLY A 268 -2.18 -13.31 14.93
N SER A 269 -2.89 -12.79 15.95
CA SER A 269 -2.24 -12.50 17.22
C SER A 269 -1.72 -13.85 17.74
N GLY A 270 -0.41 -13.96 18.00
CA GLY A 270 0.33 -15.20 18.31
C GLY A 270 -0.11 -15.99 19.54
N GLU A 271 -1.32 -15.77 20.04
CA GLU A 271 -1.97 -16.61 21.04
C GLU A 271 -2.91 -17.57 20.30
N LEU A 272 -2.40 -18.77 20.01
CA LEU A 272 -3.21 -19.94 19.67
C LEU A 272 -4.13 -20.23 20.86
N ASP A 273 -5.35 -19.71 20.78
CA ASP A 273 -6.41 -19.99 21.74
C ASP A 273 -6.70 -21.51 21.70
N SER A 274 -6.72 -22.17 22.86
CA SER A 274 -6.86 -23.64 23.00
C SER A 274 -8.07 -24.26 22.27
N GLY A 275 -9.10 -23.45 21.95
CA GLY A 275 -10.24 -23.85 21.13
C GLY A 275 -9.98 -23.93 19.61
N LEU A 276 -8.92 -23.27 19.10
CA LEU A 276 -8.50 -23.42 17.71
C LEU A 276 -7.96 -24.82 17.44
N ASP A 277 -7.18 -25.39 18.37
CA ASP A 277 -6.54 -26.71 18.19
C ASP A 277 -7.56 -27.84 17.99
N GLN A 278 -8.62 -27.89 18.80
CA GLN A 278 -9.70 -28.87 18.62
C GLN A 278 -10.52 -28.62 17.34
N SER A 279 -10.74 -27.36 16.98
CA SER A 279 -11.50 -27.00 15.77
C SER A 279 -10.74 -27.34 14.49
N ILE A 280 -9.42 -27.21 14.49
CA ILE A 280 -8.54 -27.65 13.41
C ILE A 280 -8.62 -29.18 13.26
N LEU A 281 -8.55 -29.93 14.37
CA LEU A 281 -8.63 -31.40 14.36
C LEU A 281 -9.96 -31.94 13.83
N LEU A 282 -11.08 -31.30 14.16
CA LEU A 282 -12.42 -31.73 13.72
C LEU A 282 -12.76 -31.34 12.26
N GLY A 283 -11.87 -30.60 11.58
CA GLY A 283 -12.09 -30.04 10.25
C GLY A 283 -13.21 -28.99 10.22
N ARG A 284 -13.46 -28.37 9.07
CA ARG A 284 -14.55 -27.38 8.91
C ARG A 284 -15.75 -28.03 8.20
N PRO A 285 -16.99 -27.90 8.69
CA PRO A 285 -18.16 -28.39 7.97
C PRO A 285 -18.34 -27.63 6.65
N ASN A 286 -18.93 -28.29 5.66
CA ASN A 286 -19.30 -27.63 4.40
C ASN A 286 -20.46 -26.65 4.63
N TRP A 287 -20.36 -25.47 4.02
CA TRP A 287 -21.45 -24.51 4.04
C TRP A 287 -22.70 -25.05 3.33
N LYS A 288 -23.85 -25.02 4.01
CA LYS A 288 -25.13 -25.52 3.47
C LYS A 288 -25.97 -24.45 2.76
N GLY A 289 -25.37 -23.29 2.47
CA GLY A 289 -26.03 -22.13 1.87
C GLY A 289 -26.73 -21.23 2.88
N PHE A 290 -27.39 -20.19 2.38
CA PHE A 290 -28.01 -19.15 3.21
C PHE A 290 -29.15 -19.64 4.12
N PHE A 291 -29.91 -20.66 3.69
CA PHE A 291 -31.10 -21.14 4.40
C PHE A 291 -31.14 -22.68 4.46
N PRO A 292 -30.29 -23.31 5.31
CA PRO A 292 -30.25 -24.76 5.45
C PRO A 292 -31.61 -25.31 5.94
N GLY A 293 -32.10 -26.38 5.32
CA GLY A 293 -33.35 -27.05 5.71
C GLY A 293 -34.65 -26.46 5.15
N GLN A 294 -34.63 -25.29 4.50
CA GLN A 294 -35.82 -24.65 3.91
C GLN A 294 -36.10 -25.04 2.44
N LEU A 295 -35.55 -26.16 1.96
CA LEU A 295 -35.67 -26.61 0.57
C LEU A 295 -37.12 -26.84 0.08
N ASN A 296 -38.12 -26.89 0.98
CA ASN A 296 -39.49 -27.30 0.63
C ASN A 296 -40.58 -26.20 0.66
N SER A 297 -40.32 -24.95 1.10
CA SER A 297 -41.40 -23.95 1.22
C SER A 297 -41.25 -22.69 0.33
N MET A 298 -40.07 -22.44 -0.24
CA MET A 298 -39.81 -21.24 -1.06
C MET A 298 -39.60 -21.50 -2.56
N GLN A 299 -39.81 -22.73 -3.05
CA GLN A 299 -39.64 -23.06 -4.48
C GLN A 299 -40.87 -22.77 -5.36
N ARG A 300 -41.98 -22.22 -4.82
CA ARG A 300 -43.20 -21.94 -5.60
C ARG A 300 -43.44 -20.48 -5.99
N SER A 301 -42.56 -19.55 -5.59
CA SER A 301 -42.62 -18.18 -6.09
C SER A 301 -41.31 -17.82 -6.79
N LYS A 302 -41.30 -18.08 -8.10
CA LYS A 302 -40.35 -17.62 -9.13
C LYS A 302 -38.89 -18.13 -9.01
N SER A 303 -38.65 -19.31 -9.57
CA SER A 303 -37.64 -19.53 -10.63
C SER A 303 -36.28 -18.80 -10.49
N VAL A 304 -35.42 -19.18 -9.54
CA VAL A 304 -33.98 -18.82 -9.60
C VAL A 304 -33.03 -19.97 -9.20
N THR A 305 -33.44 -20.98 -8.43
CA THR A 305 -32.46 -21.92 -7.83
C THR A 305 -32.28 -23.29 -8.52
N ALA A 306 -32.68 -23.44 -9.79
CA ALA A 306 -32.43 -24.70 -10.53
C ALA A 306 -32.15 -24.47 -12.03
N ARG A 307 -31.21 -23.59 -12.35
CA ARG A 307 -30.46 -23.63 -13.63
C ARG A 307 -28.97 -23.82 -13.34
N SER A 308 -28.60 -25.03 -12.96
CA SER A 308 -27.30 -25.57 -13.30
C SER A 308 -27.23 -25.74 -14.83
N SER A 309 -26.82 -24.68 -15.55
CA SER A 309 -26.28 -24.69 -16.95
C SER A 309 -26.30 -23.33 -17.67
N SER A 310 -26.10 -22.21 -16.97
CA SER A 310 -25.48 -21.01 -17.55
C SER A 310 -24.96 -20.12 -16.42
N SER A 311 -23.73 -20.39 -15.98
CA SER A 311 -23.03 -19.65 -14.93
C SER A 311 -23.01 -18.16 -15.25
N SER A 312 -23.87 -17.36 -14.61
CA SER A 312 -23.73 -15.91 -14.66
C SER A 312 -22.46 -15.55 -13.89
N ARG A 313 -21.31 -15.50 -14.55
CA ARG A 313 -20.09 -14.98 -13.92
C ARG A 313 -20.32 -13.50 -13.62
N GLY A 314 -19.92 -13.04 -12.44
CA GLY A 314 -19.88 -11.61 -12.15
C GLY A 314 -18.84 -10.90 -13.01
N LYS A 315 -18.76 -9.58 -12.86
CA LYS A 315 -17.90 -8.72 -13.69
C LYS A 315 -17.04 -7.81 -12.82
N LEU A 316 -16.24 -8.42 -11.94
CA LEU A 316 -15.32 -7.67 -11.10
C LEU A 316 -14.33 -6.85 -11.95
N GLN A 317 -14.07 -5.63 -11.51
CA GLN A 317 -13.07 -4.73 -12.09
C GLN A 317 -11.79 -4.69 -11.26
N THR A 318 -11.87 -4.93 -9.96
CA THR A 318 -10.71 -4.95 -9.06
C THR A 318 -10.79 -6.09 -8.06
N LEU A 319 -9.69 -6.82 -7.93
CA LEU A 319 -9.52 -7.87 -6.95
C LEU A 319 -8.17 -7.68 -6.24
N VAL A 320 -8.20 -7.62 -4.90
CA VAL A 320 -7.03 -7.35 -4.06
C VAL A 320 -6.92 -8.37 -2.94
N PHE A 321 -5.75 -8.99 -2.85
CA PHE A 321 -5.33 -9.90 -1.79
C PHE A 321 -4.04 -9.35 -1.16
N PRO A 322 -4.12 -8.71 0.02
CA PRO A 322 -2.97 -8.16 0.72
C PRO A 322 -1.96 -9.21 1.22
N GLY A 323 -2.38 -10.48 1.41
CA GLY A 323 -1.52 -11.47 2.07
C GLY A 323 -1.56 -12.90 1.53
N TYR A 324 -2.71 -13.48 1.20
CA TYR A 324 -2.80 -14.77 0.49
C TYR A 324 -4.14 -14.92 -0.23
N VAL A 325 -4.17 -15.79 -1.25
CA VAL A 325 -5.38 -16.09 -2.01
C VAL A 325 -6.03 -17.36 -1.45
N LEU A 326 -7.08 -17.17 -0.66
CA LEU A 326 -7.90 -18.28 -0.19
C LEU A 326 -8.52 -19.03 -1.39
N ASP A 327 -8.48 -20.36 -1.35
CA ASP A 327 -8.95 -21.33 -2.36
C ASP A 327 -8.23 -21.36 -3.72
N GLY A 328 -7.35 -20.38 -3.98
CA GLY A 328 -6.60 -20.24 -5.22
C GLY A 328 -7.32 -19.43 -6.31
N ILE A 329 -6.55 -18.78 -7.18
CA ILE A 329 -7.06 -17.83 -8.18
C ILE A 329 -7.94 -18.50 -9.25
N ASP A 330 -7.73 -19.79 -9.51
CA ASP A 330 -8.55 -20.58 -10.43
C ASP A 330 -9.99 -20.74 -9.92
N HIS A 331 -10.18 -20.78 -8.59
CA HIS A 331 -11.50 -20.79 -7.97
C HIS A 331 -12.25 -19.47 -8.24
N TRP A 332 -11.55 -18.34 -8.13
CA TRP A 332 -12.10 -17.01 -8.44
C TRP A 332 -12.47 -16.87 -9.91
N ALA A 333 -11.64 -17.40 -10.81
CA ALA A 333 -11.91 -17.40 -12.24
C ALA A 333 -13.23 -18.14 -12.58
N ARG A 334 -13.68 -19.12 -11.79
CA ARG A 334 -14.97 -19.81 -12.03
C ARG A 334 -16.18 -18.93 -11.72
N HIS A 335 -16.04 -17.93 -10.85
CA HIS A 335 -17.17 -17.14 -10.33
C HIS A 335 -17.26 -15.73 -10.94
N THR A 336 -16.15 -15.17 -11.44
CA THR A 336 -16.16 -13.87 -12.13
C THR A 336 -15.46 -13.96 -13.48
N ASP A 337 -15.88 -13.13 -14.43
CA ASP A 337 -15.26 -12.98 -15.74
C ASP A 337 -14.04 -12.07 -15.64
N PHE A 338 -12.84 -12.67 -15.74
CA PHE A 338 -11.59 -11.94 -15.68
C PHE A 338 -11.34 -11.05 -16.90
N SER A 339 -12.10 -11.19 -17.98
CA SER A 339 -11.98 -10.29 -19.14
C SER A 339 -12.43 -8.86 -18.80
N CYS A 340 -13.23 -8.71 -17.75
CA CYS A 340 -13.65 -7.43 -17.19
C CYS A 340 -12.68 -6.87 -16.13
N LEU A 341 -11.73 -7.68 -15.65
CA LEU A 341 -10.82 -7.31 -14.56
C LEU A 341 -9.80 -6.30 -15.06
N ARG A 342 -9.65 -5.18 -14.33
CA ARG A 342 -8.77 -4.07 -14.69
C ARG A 342 -7.61 -3.89 -13.72
N SER A 343 -7.77 -4.33 -12.48
CA SER A 343 -6.74 -4.29 -11.45
C SER A 343 -6.71 -5.62 -10.70
N LEU A 344 -5.53 -6.23 -10.60
CA LEU A 344 -5.26 -7.40 -9.77
C LEU A 344 -4.07 -7.11 -8.86
N SER A 345 -4.21 -7.42 -7.58
CA SER A 345 -3.10 -7.39 -6.62
C SER A 345 -3.15 -8.65 -5.79
N MET A 346 -2.06 -9.41 -5.75
CA MET A 346 -1.95 -10.61 -4.93
C MET A 346 -0.49 -10.95 -4.62
N PRO A 347 -0.22 -11.67 -3.54
CA PRO A 347 1.06 -12.35 -3.38
C PRO A 347 1.21 -13.45 -4.43
N TRP A 348 2.46 -13.80 -4.72
CA TRP A 348 2.83 -14.93 -5.54
C TRP A 348 2.89 -16.19 -4.68
N ASN A 349 2.43 -17.29 -5.27
CA ASN A 349 2.78 -18.64 -4.85
C ASN A 349 2.74 -19.53 -6.10
N HIS A 350 3.47 -20.64 -6.08
CA HIS A 350 3.63 -21.49 -7.25
C HIS A 350 2.29 -21.97 -7.86
N ARG A 351 1.35 -22.42 -7.02
CA ARG A 351 0.03 -22.90 -7.45
C ARG A 351 -0.76 -21.82 -8.19
N ASP A 352 -0.85 -20.63 -7.61
CA ASP A 352 -1.58 -19.51 -8.20
C ASP A 352 -0.84 -18.92 -9.40
N GLY A 353 0.49 -18.97 -9.42
CA GLY A 353 1.33 -18.56 -10.55
C GLY A 353 1.03 -19.36 -11.82
N ILE A 354 0.97 -20.69 -11.71
CA ILE A 354 0.57 -21.59 -12.80
C ILE A 354 -0.84 -21.24 -13.30
N ALA A 355 -1.79 -21.09 -12.37
CA ALA A 355 -3.16 -20.76 -12.72
C ALA A 355 -3.28 -19.39 -13.41
N LEU A 356 -2.57 -18.37 -12.93
CA LEU A 356 -2.50 -17.05 -13.55
C LEU A 356 -1.96 -17.11 -14.97
N ALA A 357 -0.84 -17.81 -15.19
CA ALA A 357 -0.24 -17.94 -16.51
C ALA A 357 -1.15 -18.68 -17.50
N ALA A 358 -1.85 -19.74 -17.04
CA ALA A 358 -2.84 -20.46 -17.83
C ALA A 358 -4.06 -19.57 -18.19
N ILE A 359 -4.56 -18.79 -17.23
CA ILE A 359 -5.66 -17.85 -17.44
C ILE A 359 -5.27 -16.74 -18.43
N ALA A 360 -4.05 -16.21 -18.30
CA ALA A 360 -3.51 -15.18 -19.17
C ALA A 360 -3.33 -15.68 -20.61
N SER A 361 -2.74 -16.86 -20.80
CA SER A 361 -2.53 -17.47 -22.13
C SER A 361 -3.85 -17.82 -22.84
N GLN A 362 -4.92 -18.07 -22.09
CA GLN A 362 -6.29 -18.19 -22.64
C GLN A 362 -6.90 -16.84 -23.07
N GLY A 363 -6.19 -15.72 -22.88
CA GLY A 363 -6.66 -14.39 -23.23
C GLY A 363 -7.73 -13.87 -22.27
N SER A 364 -7.76 -14.35 -21.02
CA SER A 364 -8.77 -13.91 -20.05
C SER A 364 -8.50 -12.53 -19.47
N PHE A 365 -7.29 -11.98 -19.54
CA PHE A 365 -6.95 -10.66 -18.98
C PHE A 365 -7.00 -9.51 -20.01
N LYS A 366 -8.09 -9.41 -20.79
CA LYS A 366 -8.17 -8.41 -21.89
C LYS A 366 -8.24 -6.95 -21.44
N SER A 367 -8.77 -6.70 -20.24
CA SER A 367 -8.96 -5.36 -19.68
C SER A 367 -7.94 -4.99 -18.60
N LEU A 368 -6.98 -5.88 -18.32
CA LEU A 368 -6.07 -5.73 -17.18
C LEU A 368 -5.09 -4.59 -17.47
N LYS A 369 -5.04 -3.61 -16.54
CA LYS A 369 -4.21 -2.41 -16.64
C LYS A 369 -3.24 -2.26 -15.49
N LYS A 370 -3.59 -2.80 -14.32
CA LYS A 370 -2.79 -2.69 -13.09
C LYS A 370 -2.56 -4.09 -12.53
N LEU A 371 -1.30 -4.45 -12.33
CA LEU A 371 -0.92 -5.73 -11.73
C LEU A 371 0.07 -5.50 -10.59
N HIS A 372 -0.21 -6.10 -9.45
CA HIS A 372 0.74 -6.24 -8.34
C HIS A 372 0.96 -7.70 -8.00
N LEU A 373 2.22 -8.12 -7.98
CA LEU A 373 2.68 -9.44 -7.56
C LEU A 373 3.79 -9.27 -6.53
N SER A 374 3.64 -9.82 -5.33
CA SER A 374 4.64 -9.74 -4.27
C SER A 374 5.15 -11.12 -3.85
N GLY A 375 6.39 -11.21 -3.36
CA GLY A 375 6.94 -12.47 -2.83
C GLY A 375 7.17 -13.54 -3.89
N ILE A 376 7.64 -13.15 -5.08
CA ILE A 376 8.14 -14.13 -6.05
C ILE A 376 9.44 -14.71 -5.48
N ASP A 377 9.50 -16.02 -5.25
CA ASP A 377 10.64 -16.69 -4.61
C ASP A 377 11.52 -17.38 -5.67
N GLU A 378 12.82 -17.50 -5.38
CA GLU A 378 13.74 -18.39 -6.09
C GLU A 378 13.67 -19.78 -5.43
N ASP A 379 12.67 -20.58 -5.80
CA ASP A 379 12.76 -22.00 -5.46
C ASP A 379 13.71 -22.68 -6.45
N GLU A 380 15.01 -22.78 -6.09
CA GLU A 380 16.03 -23.49 -6.86
C GLU A 380 15.64 -24.95 -7.17
N THR A 381 14.71 -25.53 -6.39
CA THR A 381 14.22 -26.89 -6.62
C THR A 381 13.23 -26.98 -7.79
N GLU A 382 12.67 -25.86 -8.24
CA GLU A 382 11.65 -25.80 -9.29
C GLU A 382 11.95 -24.72 -10.35
N PRO A 383 12.76 -25.05 -11.38
CA PRO A 383 13.04 -24.16 -12.53
C PRO A 383 11.79 -23.69 -13.30
N SER A 384 10.63 -24.29 -13.02
CA SER A 384 9.34 -24.00 -13.60
C SER A 384 8.87 -22.57 -13.29
N GLN A 385 9.06 -22.07 -12.05
CA GLN A 385 8.44 -20.83 -11.56
C GLN A 385 8.69 -19.62 -12.48
N GLN A 386 9.94 -19.47 -12.92
CA GLN A 386 10.33 -18.34 -13.77
C GLN A 386 9.69 -18.42 -15.16
N ALA A 387 9.44 -19.63 -15.67
CA ALA A 387 8.74 -19.85 -16.93
C ALA A 387 7.27 -19.42 -16.82
N GLU A 388 6.59 -19.66 -15.69
CA GLU A 388 5.21 -19.20 -15.50
C GLU A 388 5.11 -17.68 -15.41
N VAL A 389 6.04 -17.03 -14.68
CA VAL A 389 6.11 -15.56 -14.62
C VAL A 389 6.33 -14.97 -16.02
N ASN A 390 7.25 -15.54 -16.79
CA ASN A 390 7.53 -15.11 -18.16
C ASN A 390 6.31 -15.33 -19.08
N LEU A 391 5.62 -16.46 -18.96
CA LEU A 391 4.42 -16.77 -19.72
C LEU A 391 3.28 -15.80 -19.39
N LEU A 392 3.11 -15.48 -18.10
CA LEU A 392 2.11 -14.52 -17.62
C LEU A 392 2.30 -13.14 -18.27
N PHE A 393 3.50 -12.56 -18.15
CA PHE A 393 3.78 -11.24 -18.72
C PHE A 393 3.75 -11.22 -20.24
N SER A 394 4.21 -12.30 -20.89
CA SER A 394 4.13 -12.43 -22.35
C SER A 394 2.70 -12.52 -22.87
N SER A 395 1.76 -13.03 -22.06
CA SER A 395 0.37 -13.27 -22.48
C SER A 395 -0.61 -12.16 -22.08
N CYS A 396 -0.24 -11.28 -21.15
CA CYS A 396 -1.12 -10.21 -20.68
C CYS A 396 -1.19 -9.04 -21.67
N SER A 397 -2.33 -8.34 -21.67
CA SER A 397 -2.44 -7.05 -22.37
C SER A 397 -1.44 -6.04 -21.81
N PRO A 398 -0.93 -5.11 -22.63
CA PRO A 398 -0.01 -4.06 -22.18
C PRO A 398 -0.53 -3.33 -20.93
N LEU A 399 0.26 -3.36 -19.85
CA LEU A 399 -0.11 -2.80 -18.54
C LEU A 399 0.20 -1.30 -18.46
N GLU A 400 -0.62 -0.56 -17.71
CA GLU A 400 -0.38 0.85 -17.38
C GLU A 400 0.39 1.01 -16.06
N ARG A 401 0.21 0.07 -15.12
CA ARG A 401 0.96 0.01 -13.86
C ARG A 401 1.36 -1.42 -13.54
N LEU A 402 2.64 -1.60 -13.20
CA LEU A 402 3.18 -2.86 -12.73
C LEU A 402 3.98 -2.62 -11.45
N ASP A 403 3.58 -3.27 -10.37
CA ASP A 403 4.34 -3.32 -9.13
C ASP A 403 4.73 -4.79 -8.89
N ILE A 404 6.01 -5.10 -8.79
CA ILE A 404 6.51 -6.47 -8.65
C ILE A 404 7.58 -6.54 -7.56
N SER A 405 7.50 -7.53 -6.67
CA SER A 405 8.53 -7.78 -5.66
C SER A 405 9.00 -9.22 -5.59
N GLY A 406 10.25 -9.40 -5.18
CA GLY A 406 10.93 -10.70 -5.07
C GLY A 406 11.86 -10.97 -6.24
N TYR A 407 12.05 -12.24 -6.57
CA TYR A 407 12.99 -12.72 -7.57
C TYR A 407 12.53 -12.41 -8.99
N ILE A 408 13.28 -11.56 -9.70
CA ILE A 408 12.98 -11.15 -11.08
C ILE A 408 14.23 -11.34 -11.91
N SER A 409 14.20 -12.28 -12.87
CA SER A 409 15.30 -12.48 -13.82
C SER A 409 15.42 -11.37 -14.86
N ALA A 410 16.61 -11.24 -15.46
CA ALA A 410 16.84 -10.34 -16.60
C ALA A 410 15.90 -10.65 -17.80
N THR A 411 15.58 -11.93 -18.01
CA THR A 411 14.64 -12.37 -19.05
C THR A 411 13.23 -11.81 -18.81
N THR A 412 12.74 -11.92 -17.58
CA THR A 412 11.43 -11.36 -17.18
C THR A 412 11.39 -9.85 -17.36
N PHE A 413 12.44 -9.17 -16.92
CA PHE A 413 12.52 -7.72 -17.04
C PHE A 413 12.55 -7.26 -18.50
N ASN A 414 13.21 -8.01 -19.38
CA ASN A 414 13.20 -7.75 -20.82
C ASN A 414 11.80 -7.92 -21.42
N ILE A 415 11.08 -9.00 -21.05
CA ILE A 415 9.68 -9.19 -21.44
C ILE A 415 8.82 -8.00 -20.99
N ILE A 416 8.93 -7.58 -19.72
CA ILE A 416 8.21 -6.43 -19.17
C ILE A 416 8.51 -5.17 -20.00
N THR A 417 9.79 -4.90 -20.24
CA THR A 417 10.25 -3.71 -20.97
C THR A 417 9.69 -3.67 -22.39
N ARG A 418 9.74 -4.79 -23.12
CA ARG A 418 9.30 -4.84 -24.54
C ARG A 418 7.79 -4.91 -24.69
N GLN A 419 7.12 -5.72 -23.88
CA GLN A 419 5.68 -5.99 -24.01
C GLN A 419 4.83 -4.91 -23.35
N HIS A 420 5.25 -4.38 -22.21
CA HIS A 420 4.46 -3.43 -21.43
C HIS A 420 5.00 -2.00 -21.48
N GLY A 421 6.29 -1.80 -21.79
CA GLY A 421 6.92 -0.47 -21.89
C GLY A 421 6.08 0.58 -22.63
N PRO A 422 5.54 0.29 -23.83
CA PRO A 422 4.77 1.28 -24.60
C PRO A 422 3.50 1.80 -23.94
N SER A 423 2.96 1.11 -22.93
CA SER A 423 1.77 1.54 -22.17
C SER A 423 2.06 1.90 -20.71
N LEU A 424 3.23 1.51 -20.18
CA LEU A 424 3.58 1.70 -18.78
C LEU A 424 3.66 3.18 -18.40
N ARG A 425 2.98 3.52 -17.30
CA ARG A 425 2.97 4.83 -16.65
C ARG A 425 3.61 4.78 -15.28
N ALA A 426 3.51 3.64 -14.59
CA ALA A 426 4.13 3.41 -13.30
C ALA A 426 4.77 2.02 -13.26
N LEU A 427 6.03 1.95 -12.87
CA LEU A 427 6.76 0.71 -12.64
C LEU A 427 7.38 0.75 -11.24
N LYS A 428 7.05 -0.24 -10.41
CA LYS A 428 7.72 -0.50 -9.14
C LYS A 428 8.35 -1.88 -9.20
N VAL A 429 9.64 -1.94 -8.94
CA VAL A 429 10.39 -3.18 -8.75
C VAL A 429 11.06 -3.08 -7.40
N SER A 430 10.78 -4.00 -6.48
CA SER A 430 11.38 -3.95 -5.14
C SER A 430 11.85 -5.33 -4.67
N PRO A 431 12.82 -5.40 -3.75
CA PRO A 431 13.11 -6.64 -3.04
C PRO A 431 11.85 -7.16 -2.34
N ASP A 432 11.78 -8.45 -2.05
CA ASP A 432 10.70 -8.93 -1.20
C ASP A 432 10.99 -8.62 0.28
N PHE A 433 10.05 -7.94 0.93
CA PHE A 433 10.14 -7.56 2.34
C PHE A 433 9.05 -8.24 3.18
N SER A 434 8.51 -9.38 2.71
CA SER A 434 7.33 -10.04 3.29
C SER A 434 7.51 -10.28 4.80
N PRO A 435 6.66 -9.69 5.66
CA PRO A 435 6.75 -9.86 7.10
C PRO A 435 6.31 -11.26 7.50
N GLY A 436 7.22 -12.05 8.06
CA GLY A 436 6.97 -13.42 8.50
C GLY A 436 7.98 -14.44 7.97
N HIS A 437 8.69 -14.10 6.89
CA HIS A 437 9.99 -14.71 6.63
C HIS A 437 10.97 -14.12 7.64
N ASP A 438 11.80 -14.96 8.24
CA ASP A 438 12.91 -14.46 9.06
C ASP A 438 13.62 -13.39 8.24
N LYS A 439 13.82 -12.21 8.83
CA LYS A 439 14.40 -11.02 8.17
C LYS A 439 15.79 -11.28 7.55
N GLU A 440 16.34 -12.45 7.79
CA GLU A 440 17.56 -13.04 7.26
C GLU A 440 17.42 -13.57 5.81
N GLN A 441 16.21 -13.57 5.22
CA GLN A 441 15.95 -14.06 3.85
C GLN A 441 15.51 -12.94 2.88
N LEU A 442 16.11 -11.75 2.98
CA LEU A 442 15.97 -10.71 1.97
C LEU A 442 16.67 -11.14 0.68
N GLN A 443 16.07 -12.02 -0.12
CA GLN A 443 16.67 -12.44 -1.38
C GLN A 443 16.91 -11.22 -2.28
N SER A 444 18.13 -11.11 -2.79
CA SER A 444 18.54 -10.03 -3.66
C SER A 444 17.75 -10.08 -4.98
N LEU A 445 17.31 -8.90 -5.44
CA LEU A 445 16.82 -8.78 -6.82
C LEU A 445 17.95 -9.11 -7.78
N LEU A 446 17.75 -10.08 -8.67
CA LEU A 446 18.76 -10.39 -9.70
C LEU A 446 18.90 -9.30 -10.77
N VAL A 447 17.83 -8.55 -11.06
CA VAL A 447 17.94 -7.43 -12.00
C VAL A 447 18.74 -6.30 -11.36
N THR A 448 19.97 -6.16 -11.84
CA THR A 448 20.81 -5.01 -11.52
C THR A 448 20.48 -3.83 -12.45
N PHE A 449 19.95 -2.76 -11.87
CA PHE A 449 19.60 -1.53 -12.58
C PHE A 449 20.84 -0.69 -12.93
N SER A 450 21.58 -1.15 -13.94
CA SER A 450 22.72 -0.42 -14.52
C SER A 450 22.26 0.65 -15.54
N ALA A 451 23.16 1.56 -15.91
CA ALA A 451 22.86 2.59 -16.90
C ALA A 451 22.35 2.01 -18.24
N PRO A 452 22.95 0.96 -18.85
CA PRO A 452 22.43 0.36 -20.08
C PRO A 452 21.00 -0.18 -19.95
N VAL A 453 20.67 -0.82 -18.81
CA VAL A 453 19.33 -1.37 -18.55
C VAL A 453 18.29 -0.24 -18.46
N LEU A 454 18.62 0.85 -17.78
CA LEU A 454 17.73 2.01 -17.66
C LEU A 454 17.57 2.76 -18.98
N GLU A 455 18.62 2.81 -19.80
CA GLU A 455 18.55 3.38 -21.15
C GLU A 455 17.63 2.57 -22.06
N GLU A 456 17.73 1.24 -22.05
CA GLU A 456 16.81 0.37 -22.79
C GLU A 456 15.37 0.56 -22.29
N LEU A 457 15.17 0.64 -20.97
CA LEU A 457 13.85 0.91 -20.39
C LEU A 457 13.29 2.26 -20.83
N ALA A 458 14.11 3.32 -20.84
CA ALA A 458 13.71 4.66 -21.27
C ALA A 458 13.27 4.70 -22.74
N VAL A 459 13.96 3.95 -23.61
CA VAL A 459 13.62 3.84 -25.03
C VAL A 459 12.26 3.16 -25.22
N HIS A 460 11.99 2.08 -24.50
CA HIS A 460 10.76 1.30 -24.66
C HIS A 460 9.58 1.84 -23.85
N SER A 461 9.81 2.73 -22.87
CA SER A 461 8.78 3.24 -21.95
C SER A 461 8.59 4.77 -22.02
N PRO A 462 8.17 5.33 -23.17
CA PRO A 462 8.09 6.78 -23.38
C PRO A 462 7.00 7.49 -22.55
N TYR A 463 6.09 6.76 -21.92
CA TYR A 463 5.00 7.30 -21.11
C TYR A 463 5.18 7.10 -19.61
N LEU A 464 6.32 6.56 -19.19
CA LEU A 464 6.60 6.29 -17.78
C LEU A 464 6.70 7.61 -17.00
N THR A 465 5.85 7.79 -16.00
CA THR A 465 5.81 8.96 -15.13
C THR A 465 6.25 8.67 -13.70
N HIS A 466 6.11 7.41 -13.25
CA HIS A 466 6.52 6.96 -11.92
C HIS A 466 7.45 5.76 -12.03
N LEU A 467 8.60 5.84 -11.35
CA LEU A 467 9.57 4.75 -11.27
C LEU A 467 10.01 4.55 -9.82
N ASP A 468 9.88 3.33 -9.30
CA ASP A 468 10.36 2.93 -7.99
C ASP A 468 11.26 1.71 -8.16
N ILE A 469 12.56 1.89 -7.96
CA ILE A 469 13.57 0.85 -8.19
C ILE A 469 14.70 0.93 -7.16
N PRO A 470 15.32 -0.20 -6.82
CA PRO A 470 16.56 -0.21 -6.08
C PRO A 470 17.75 -0.05 -7.02
N ILE A 471 18.74 0.72 -6.57
CA ILE A 471 20.05 0.85 -7.21
C ILE A 471 21.13 0.66 -6.13
N SER A 472 22.32 0.21 -6.52
CA SER A 472 23.45 0.15 -5.58
C SER A 472 24.07 1.54 -5.40
N ARG A 473 24.39 1.92 -4.16
CA ARG A 473 25.31 3.02 -3.87
C ARG A 473 26.74 2.52 -3.97
N THR A 474 27.57 3.23 -4.73
CA THR A 474 29.00 2.89 -4.94
C THR A 474 29.85 4.14 -4.74
N ARG A 475 29.65 4.79 -3.58
CA ARG A 475 30.40 5.96 -3.12
C ARG A 475 30.38 7.15 -4.09
N GLY A 476 29.36 7.22 -4.96
CA GLY A 476 29.23 8.27 -5.96
C GLY A 476 30.16 8.11 -7.16
N ASP A 477 30.67 6.91 -7.45
CA ASP A 477 31.55 6.69 -8.59
C ASP A 477 30.91 6.97 -9.96
N LYS A 478 31.70 6.84 -11.03
CA LYS A 478 31.25 7.08 -12.40
C LYS A 478 30.13 6.13 -12.84
N HIS A 479 30.05 4.92 -12.29
CA HIS A 479 29.00 3.96 -12.61
C HIS A 479 27.66 4.39 -11.99
N GLU A 480 27.68 4.81 -10.73
CA GLU A 480 26.52 5.38 -10.04
C GLU A 480 26.01 6.65 -10.73
N VAL A 481 26.94 7.54 -11.07
CA VAL A 481 26.62 8.78 -11.80
C VAL A 481 26.01 8.48 -13.18
N ALA A 482 26.48 7.44 -13.87
CA ALA A 482 25.88 7.00 -15.13
C ALA A 482 24.43 6.51 -14.96
N ILE A 483 24.08 5.86 -13.85
CA ILE A 483 22.70 5.45 -13.53
C ILE A 483 21.79 6.68 -13.42
N TYR A 484 22.19 7.69 -12.64
CA TYR A 484 21.41 8.92 -12.51
C TYR A 484 21.26 9.67 -13.85
N ARG A 485 22.32 9.70 -14.67
CA ARG A 485 22.26 10.24 -16.03
C ARG A 485 21.33 9.44 -16.93
N ALA A 486 21.29 8.11 -16.81
CA ALA A 486 20.35 7.27 -17.55
C ALA A 486 18.89 7.54 -17.13
N LEU A 487 18.62 7.71 -15.83
CA LEU A 487 17.29 8.13 -15.34
C LEU A 487 16.87 9.49 -15.89
N SER A 488 17.82 10.40 -16.11
CA SER A 488 17.49 11.67 -16.75
C SER A 488 16.88 11.47 -18.13
N LYS A 489 17.24 10.41 -18.88
CA LYS A 489 16.83 10.21 -20.28
C LYS A 489 15.33 9.95 -20.47
N PHE A 490 14.59 9.58 -19.42
CA PHE A 490 13.15 9.37 -19.53
C PHE A 490 12.42 10.67 -19.89
N PRO A 491 11.52 10.66 -20.89
CA PRO A 491 10.92 11.89 -21.41
C PRO A 491 9.82 12.46 -20.52
N ARG A 492 9.14 11.62 -19.71
CA ARG A 492 7.95 12.00 -18.92
C ARG A 492 8.05 11.65 -17.44
N LEU A 493 9.25 11.30 -16.96
CA LEU A 493 9.44 10.85 -15.59
C LEU A 493 9.27 12.03 -14.61
N GLU A 494 8.25 11.95 -13.78
CA GLU A 494 7.83 13.00 -12.86
C GLU A 494 8.14 12.64 -11.40
N HIS A 495 8.01 11.36 -11.07
CA HIS A 495 8.16 10.82 -9.72
C HIS A 495 9.15 9.65 -9.72
N ILE A 496 10.16 9.73 -8.87
CA ILE A 496 11.14 8.68 -8.69
C ILE A 496 11.26 8.33 -7.20
N ALA A 497 11.25 7.05 -6.89
CA ALA A 497 11.71 6.54 -5.60
C ALA A 497 12.91 5.63 -5.85
N LEU A 498 14.03 5.93 -5.20
CA LEU A 498 15.25 5.13 -5.29
C LEU A 498 15.52 4.48 -3.95
N GLY A 499 15.45 3.16 -3.93
CA GLY A 499 16.08 2.37 -2.88
C GLY A 499 17.58 2.39 -3.10
N LEU A 500 18.34 3.02 -2.22
CA LEU A 500 19.79 3.11 -2.27
C LEU A 500 20.40 1.95 -1.49
N GLY A 501 20.63 0.84 -2.20
CA GLY A 501 21.12 -0.40 -1.63
C GLY A 501 22.61 -0.33 -1.29
N PHE A 502 22.97 -0.73 -0.08
CA PHE A 502 24.36 -0.94 0.34
C PHE A 502 24.54 -2.33 0.95
N ARG A 503 25.74 -2.90 0.80
CA ARG A 503 26.14 -4.17 1.43
C ARG A 503 27.13 -3.88 2.56
N VAL A 504 27.21 -4.80 3.50
CA VAL A 504 28.18 -4.76 4.63
C VAL A 504 29.33 -5.74 4.40
N THR A 505 29.19 -6.60 3.39
CA THR A 505 30.11 -7.66 2.99
C THR A 505 30.25 -7.67 1.46
N PRO A 506 31.31 -8.28 0.93
CA PRO A 506 31.42 -8.58 -0.49
C PRO A 506 30.21 -9.33 -1.03
N ASP A 507 29.99 -9.22 -2.34
CA ASP A 507 28.96 -9.99 -2.99
C ASP A 507 29.37 -11.47 -3.05
N THR A 508 28.61 -12.31 -2.34
CA THR A 508 28.83 -13.76 -2.26
C THR A 508 28.82 -14.43 -3.64
N GLN A 509 28.05 -13.89 -4.60
CA GLN A 509 27.94 -14.46 -5.94
C GLN A 509 29.23 -14.34 -6.76
N PHE A 510 30.09 -13.38 -6.43
CA PHE A 510 31.34 -13.11 -7.14
C PHE A 510 32.59 -13.43 -6.31
N TRP A 511 32.40 -13.95 -5.11
CA TRP A 511 33.47 -14.37 -4.22
C TRP A 511 33.96 -15.76 -4.59
N ASP A 512 35.28 -15.91 -4.64
CA ASP A 512 35.93 -17.17 -4.96
C ASP A 512 36.89 -17.48 -3.81
N ASP A 513 36.53 -18.45 -2.94
CA ASP A 513 37.32 -18.78 -1.76
C ASP A 513 38.75 -19.23 -2.10
N GLU A 514 38.95 -19.83 -3.29
CA GLU A 514 40.28 -20.26 -3.75
C GLU A 514 41.15 -19.05 -4.16
N ARG A 515 40.52 -17.99 -4.68
CA ARG A 515 41.21 -16.77 -5.13
C ARG A 515 41.35 -15.71 -4.04
N ASP A 516 40.27 -15.46 -3.31
CA ASP A 516 40.09 -14.31 -2.41
C ASP A 516 40.26 -14.71 -0.93
N GLY A 517 40.37 -16.02 -0.64
CA GLY A 517 40.40 -16.58 0.72
C GLY A 517 38.99 -16.76 1.31
N PRO A 518 38.86 -17.25 2.56
CA PRO A 518 37.56 -17.51 3.17
C PRO A 518 36.71 -16.24 3.21
N HIS A 519 35.45 -16.35 2.79
CA HIS A 519 34.52 -15.23 2.77
C HIS A 519 34.45 -14.56 4.16
N PRO A 520 34.41 -13.22 4.25
CA PRO A 520 34.26 -12.51 5.54
C PRO A 520 33.04 -12.96 6.38
N LEU A 521 32.05 -13.61 5.75
CA LEU A 521 30.88 -14.20 6.41
C LEU A 521 31.24 -15.45 7.22
N GLU A 522 32.12 -16.30 6.69
CA GLU A 522 32.60 -17.51 7.36
C GLU A 522 33.49 -17.16 8.55
N VAL A 523 34.23 -16.05 8.45
CA VAL A 523 35.13 -15.57 9.51
C VAL A 523 34.38 -14.83 10.63
N ALA A 524 33.27 -14.17 10.30
CA ALA A 524 32.52 -13.37 11.26
C ALA A 524 31.60 -14.17 12.18
N GLU A 525 31.20 -15.40 11.85
CA GLU A 525 30.21 -16.21 12.62
C GLU A 525 28.93 -15.44 13.03
N GLY A 526 28.55 -14.41 12.25
CA GLY A 526 27.44 -13.50 12.57
C GLY A 526 27.77 -12.36 13.55
N GLU A 527 28.99 -12.30 14.08
CA GLU A 527 29.49 -11.19 14.90
C GLU A 527 30.00 -10.03 14.03
N SER A 528 29.26 -8.93 14.10
CA SER A 528 29.50 -7.72 13.33
C SER A 528 30.81 -6.99 13.68
N SER A 529 31.36 -7.20 14.88
CA SER A 529 32.65 -6.65 15.31
C SER A 529 33.83 -7.27 14.57
N LYS A 530 33.65 -8.46 13.98
CA LYS A 530 34.65 -9.17 13.18
C LYS A 530 34.62 -8.78 11.70
N ILE A 531 33.67 -7.92 11.29
CA ILE A 531 33.61 -7.42 9.91
C ILE A 531 34.89 -6.61 9.65
N PRO A 532 35.67 -6.92 8.59
CA PRO A 532 36.85 -6.16 8.26
C PRO A 532 36.54 -4.67 8.08
N LEU A 533 37.42 -3.82 8.62
CA LEU A 533 37.25 -2.37 8.66
C LEU A 533 36.89 -1.75 7.29
N VAL A 534 37.51 -2.24 6.21
CA VAL A 534 37.26 -1.77 4.84
C VAL A 534 35.80 -1.90 4.40
N TYR A 535 35.11 -2.98 4.80
CA TYR A 535 33.71 -3.19 4.43
C TYR A 535 32.75 -2.38 5.31
N LEU A 536 33.11 -2.17 6.58
CA LEU A 536 32.41 -1.22 7.44
C LEU A 536 32.52 0.21 6.90
N GLU A 537 33.72 0.61 6.45
CA GLU A 537 33.96 1.92 5.84
C GLU A 537 33.13 2.11 4.58
N GLU A 538 33.05 1.10 3.73
CA GLU A 538 32.24 1.12 2.53
C GLU A 538 30.74 1.19 2.84
N ALA A 539 30.24 0.35 3.76
CA ALA A 539 28.84 0.34 4.17
C ALA A 539 28.40 1.68 4.77
N PHE A 540 29.21 2.26 5.64
CA PHE A 540 28.94 3.57 6.25
C PHE A 540 28.96 4.68 5.20
N SER A 541 29.94 4.65 4.29
CA SER A 541 30.02 5.62 3.20
C SER A 541 28.80 5.56 2.25
N ASN A 542 28.32 4.35 1.96
CA ASN A 542 27.22 4.12 1.01
C ASN A 542 25.83 4.39 1.62
N SER A 543 25.66 4.13 2.92
CA SER A 543 24.41 4.41 3.66
C SER A 543 24.24 5.87 4.04
N ALA A 544 25.35 6.62 4.22
CA ALA A 544 25.30 8.03 4.59
C ALA A 544 24.77 8.92 3.47
N ILE A 545 23.62 9.57 3.71
CA ILE A 545 22.99 10.52 2.79
C ILE A 545 22.72 11.81 3.55
N ASP A 546 23.07 12.95 2.96
CA ASP A 546 22.72 14.27 3.49
C ASP A 546 21.94 15.10 2.45
N GLU A 547 21.50 16.28 2.86
CA GLU A 547 20.75 17.20 1.99
C GLU A 547 21.51 17.56 0.71
N LYS A 548 22.84 17.69 0.78
CA LYS A 548 23.68 18.09 -0.34
C LYS A 548 23.77 16.99 -1.39
N LEU A 549 23.96 15.73 -0.98
CA LEU A 549 23.92 14.60 -1.90
C LEU A 549 22.52 14.39 -2.47
N ALA A 550 21.48 14.47 -1.65
CA ALA A 550 20.10 14.32 -2.11
C ALA A 550 19.76 15.34 -3.21
N ARG A 551 20.15 16.60 -3.00
CA ARG A 551 20.02 17.67 -3.99
C ARG A 551 20.85 17.39 -5.25
N SER A 552 22.10 16.96 -5.11
CA SER A 552 22.99 16.68 -6.25
C SER A 552 22.43 15.55 -7.13
N ILE A 553 21.87 14.50 -6.52
CA ILE A 553 21.19 13.41 -7.25
C ILE A 553 19.94 13.94 -7.96
N PHE A 554 19.12 14.76 -7.28
CA PHE A 554 17.93 15.36 -7.89
C PHE A 554 18.29 16.19 -9.12
N GLU A 555 19.28 17.07 -9.01
CA GLU A 555 19.73 17.94 -10.10
C GLU A 555 20.28 17.12 -11.27
N LEU A 556 21.07 16.09 -11.00
CA LEU A 556 21.62 15.20 -12.02
C LEU A 556 20.54 14.46 -12.82
N ILE A 557 19.47 14.01 -12.15
CA ILE A 557 18.34 13.34 -12.81
C ILE A 557 17.43 14.36 -13.51
N ALA A 558 17.20 15.53 -12.91
CA ALA A 558 16.40 16.59 -13.51
C ALA A 558 17.04 17.15 -14.79
N GLY A 559 18.38 17.08 -14.90
CA GLY A 559 19.17 17.59 -16.02
C GLY A 559 19.01 19.09 -16.20
N ASP A 560 18.99 19.57 -17.45
CA ASP A 560 18.95 21.00 -17.81
C ASP A 560 17.63 21.74 -17.47
N GLY A 561 16.83 21.24 -16.53
CA GLY A 561 15.58 21.85 -16.05
C GLY A 561 14.37 21.74 -16.99
N ARG A 562 14.58 21.33 -18.25
CA ARG A 562 13.52 21.12 -19.27
C ARG A 562 12.66 19.87 -19.02
N ARG A 563 13.06 19.00 -18.09
CA ARG A 563 12.41 17.72 -17.81
C ARG A 563 11.38 17.83 -16.67
N PRO A 564 10.37 16.95 -16.62
CA PRO A 564 9.22 17.10 -15.74
C PRO A 564 9.43 16.56 -14.31
N LEU A 565 10.65 16.18 -13.91
CA LEU A 565 10.91 15.65 -12.56
C LEU A 565 10.44 16.65 -11.49
N ARG A 566 9.49 16.19 -10.67
CA ARG A 566 8.82 16.94 -9.60
C ARG A 566 9.13 16.38 -8.22
N TYR A 567 9.40 15.08 -8.13
CA TYR A 567 9.55 14.37 -6.88
C TYR A 567 10.64 13.32 -6.99
N LEU A 568 11.58 13.34 -6.05
CA LEU A 568 12.56 12.27 -5.83
C LEU A 568 12.50 11.87 -4.35
N ARG A 569 12.35 10.58 -4.09
CA ARG A 569 12.58 9.99 -2.78
C ARG A 569 13.83 9.15 -2.82
N LEU A 570 14.71 9.35 -1.84
CA LEU A 570 15.91 8.58 -1.62
C LEU A 570 15.77 7.85 -0.31
N GLN A 571 15.93 6.54 -0.35
CA GLN A 571 15.85 5.73 0.84
C GLN A 571 16.98 4.72 0.86
N PRO A 572 17.93 4.86 1.77
CA PRO A 572 18.96 3.86 1.90
C PRO A 572 18.39 2.60 2.53
N PHE A 573 18.78 1.46 2.00
CA PHE A 573 18.41 0.15 2.53
C PHE A 573 19.60 -0.78 2.45
N ARG A 574 19.68 -1.66 3.44
CA ARG A 574 20.70 -2.69 3.45
C ARG A 574 20.26 -3.84 2.54
N LYS A 575 21.12 -4.22 1.60
CA LYS A 575 21.03 -5.52 0.92
C LYS A 575 21.57 -6.56 1.89
N MET A 576 20.74 -7.53 2.26
CA MET A 576 21.16 -8.65 3.10
C MET A 576 21.20 -9.90 2.23
N ASP A 577 22.25 -10.70 2.35
CA ASP A 577 22.24 -12.09 1.85
C ASP A 577 22.00 -13.05 3.04
N ARG A 578 21.76 -14.34 2.76
CA ARG A 578 21.57 -15.35 3.81
C ARG A 578 22.83 -15.41 4.68
N GLY A 579 22.69 -15.18 5.98
CA GLY A 579 23.78 -15.26 6.95
C GLY A 579 24.63 -13.98 7.11
N ASP A 580 24.18 -12.86 6.54
CA ASP A 580 24.86 -11.56 6.66
C ASP A 580 25.01 -11.08 8.13
N PRO A 581 26.23 -10.70 8.60
CA PRO A 581 26.48 -10.16 9.94
C PRO A 581 25.91 -8.74 10.04
N GLY A 582 25.82 -8.12 11.21
CA GLY A 582 25.29 -6.74 11.32
C GLY A 582 23.80 -6.67 11.63
N ASN A 583 23.25 -7.71 12.26
CA ASN A 583 21.92 -7.66 12.88
C ASN A 583 21.99 -7.37 14.39
N ASP A 584 23.19 -7.12 14.93
CA ASP A 584 23.34 -6.68 16.31
C ASP A 584 22.75 -5.28 16.50
N PHE A 585 22.24 -5.06 17.69
CA PHE A 585 21.57 -3.82 18.05
C PHE A 585 22.47 -2.59 17.91
N ILE A 586 23.77 -2.72 18.19
CA ILE A 586 24.73 -1.62 18.15
C ILE A 586 24.90 -1.17 16.70
N PHE A 587 25.24 -2.08 15.79
CA PHE A 587 25.40 -1.77 14.37
C PHE A 587 24.16 -1.11 13.75
N LEU A 588 22.96 -1.64 14.03
CA LEU A 588 21.71 -1.07 13.52
C LEU A 588 21.44 0.33 14.09
N SER A 589 21.80 0.58 15.35
CA SER A 589 21.69 1.89 15.98
C SER A 589 22.69 2.89 15.38
N THR A 590 23.93 2.45 15.11
CA THR A 590 24.96 3.22 14.39
C THR A 590 24.46 3.66 13.03
N LEU A 591 23.97 2.72 12.22
CA LEU A 591 23.49 3.02 10.87
C LEU A 591 22.34 4.02 10.91
N ARG A 592 21.35 3.84 11.80
CA ARG A 592 20.18 4.75 11.91
C ARG A 592 20.54 6.22 12.05
N TRP A 593 21.73 6.55 12.59
CA TRP A 593 22.15 7.93 12.77
C TRP A 593 22.51 8.67 11.47
N PHE A 594 23.04 7.99 10.45
CA PHE A 594 23.41 8.62 9.17
C PHE A 594 22.71 8.01 7.95
N ASN A 595 21.96 6.93 8.15
CA ASN A 595 21.13 6.25 7.15
C ASN A 595 19.81 7.00 6.88
N CYS A 596 19.93 8.28 6.54
CA CYS A 596 18.82 9.22 6.43
C CYS A 596 18.09 9.08 5.09
N SER A 597 16.76 9.13 5.15
CA SER A 597 15.92 9.17 3.94
C SER A 597 15.56 10.61 3.60
N PHE A 598 15.52 10.94 2.31
CA PHE A 598 15.23 12.30 1.85
C PHE A 598 14.17 12.33 0.77
N VAL A 599 13.43 13.44 0.72
CA VAL A 599 12.51 13.78 -0.37
C VAL A 599 12.89 15.14 -0.94
N CYS A 600 13.10 15.18 -2.24
CA CYS A 600 13.31 16.41 -3.00
C CYS A 600 12.05 16.71 -3.82
N LYS A 601 11.47 17.90 -3.64
CA LYS A 601 10.31 18.39 -4.40
C LYS A 601 10.68 19.65 -5.16
N ARG A 602 10.27 19.75 -6.42
CA ARG A 602 10.45 20.99 -7.20
C ARG A 602 9.59 22.09 -6.56
N ASP A 603 10.20 23.23 -6.26
CA ASP A 603 9.52 24.39 -5.69
C ASP A 603 9.56 25.55 -6.68
N SER A 604 8.39 25.96 -7.17
CA SER A 604 8.24 27.08 -8.09
C SER A 604 8.41 28.46 -7.43
N GLN A 605 8.44 28.54 -6.10
CA GLN A 605 8.49 29.81 -5.36
C GLN A 605 9.78 30.03 -4.54
N GLY A 606 10.58 28.99 -4.32
CA GLY A 606 11.81 29.05 -3.53
C GLY A 606 13.05 29.55 -4.29
N PRO A 607 14.05 30.11 -3.57
CA PRO A 607 15.28 30.66 -4.17
C PRO A 607 16.18 29.61 -4.84
N SER A 608 16.05 28.33 -4.47
CA SER A 608 16.80 27.19 -5.02
C SER A 608 16.06 26.39 -6.09
N GLY A 609 14.77 26.65 -6.33
CA GLY A 609 13.93 25.86 -7.24
C GLY A 609 13.61 24.42 -6.78
N VAL A 610 14.19 23.96 -5.66
CA VAL A 610 14.03 22.62 -5.08
C VAL A 610 14.00 22.72 -3.56
N MET A 611 12.97 22.13 -2.95
CA MET A 611 12.86 21.88 -1.51
C MET A 611 13.33 20.47 -1.19
N VAL A 612 14.21 20.34 -0.19
CA VAL A 612 14.69 19.05 0.30
C VAL A 612 14.23 18.88 1.73
N HIS A 613 13.61 17.74 2.03
CA HIS A 613 13.11 17.39 3.35
C HIS A 613 13.67 16.04 3.76
N GLU A 614 14.22 15.97 4.96
CA GLU A 614 14.58 14.72 5.61
C GLU A 614 13.31 14.00 6.11
N LEU A 615 13.31 12.68 5.99
CA LEU A 615 12.25 11.79 6.47
C LEU A 615 12.70 11.04 7.73
N ASP A 616 11.73 10.54 8.51
CA ASP A 616 11.96 9.72 9.72
C ASP A 616 12.76 10.44 10.82
N LEU A 617 12.36 11.68 11.13
CA LEU A 617 13.02 12.50 12.16
C LEU A 617 13.02 11.83 13.54
N GLU A 618 12.02 11.01 13.83
CA GLU A 618 11.94 10.23 15.07
C GLU A 618 12.98 9.10 15.10
N GLY A 619 13.10 8.34 14.01
CA GLY A 619 14.13 7.30 13.87
C GLY A 619 15.53 7.87 14.04
N LEU A 620 15.78 9.04 13.44
CA LEU A 620 17.03 9.78 13.57
C LEU A 620 17.29 10.25 15.01
N ALA A 621 16.30 10.89 15.65
CA ALA A 621 16.45 11.36 17.04
C ALA A 621 16.71 10.20 18.01
N ASN A 622 16.08 9.04 17.77
CA ASN A 622 16.34 7.82 18.53
C ASN A 622 17.75 7.28 18.25
N GLY A 623 18.18 7.23 16.99
CA GLY A 623 19.54 6.84 16.60
C GLY A 623 20.60 7.76 17.23
N GLU A 624 20.39 9.07 17.20
CA GLU A 624 21.26 10.06 17.84
C GLU A 624 21.37 9.83 19.34
N LYS A 625 20.22 9.62 20.00
CA LYS A 625 20.17 9.40 21.44
C LYS A 625 20.92 8.12 21.80
N GLN A 626 20.68 7.03 21.09
CA GLN A 626 21.35 5.74 21.29
C GLN A 626 22.86 5.87 21.07
N TRP A 627 23.27 6.52 19.99
CA TRP A 627 24.69 6.76 19.70
C TRP A 627 25.37 7.62 20.76
N ARG A 628 24.68 8.65 21.27
CA ARG A 628 25.16 9.51 22.35
C ARG A 628 25.27 8.76 23.68
N GLU A 629 24.30 7.91 24.00
CA GLU A 629 24.31 7.09 25.21
C GLU A 629 25.47 6.09 25.18
N MET A 630 25.65 5.41 24.04
CA MET A 630 26.79 4.52 23.80
C MET A 630 28.13 5.24 24.04
N MET A 631 28.31 6.43 23.49
CA MET A 631 29.56 7.19 23.57
C MET A 631 29.87 7.83 24.94
N ASN A 632 28.87 7.98 25.80
CA ASN A 632 29.04 8.55 27.14
C ASN A 632 28.97 7.47 28.23
N SER A 633 28.74 6.21 27.88
CA SER A 633 28.76 5.10 28.82
C SER A 633 30.19 4.88 29.33
N THR A 634 30.34 4.82 30.65
CA THR A 634 31.59 4.38 31.31
C THR A 634 31.52 2.91 31.73
N GLU A 635 30.44 2.21 31.41
CA GLU A 635 30.25 0.80 31.73
C GLU A 635 30.90 -0.06 30.64
N GLU A 636 32.11 -0.55 30.91
CA GLU A 636 32.92 -1.44 30.05
C GLU A 636 32.21 -2.79 29.74
N ASP A 637 31.15 -3.15 30.46
CA ASP A 637 30.54 -4.49 30.44
C ASP A 637 29.30 -4.63 29.54
N LEU A 638 28.77 -3.57 28.91
CA LEU A 638 27.47 -3.65 28.19
C LEU A 638 27.54 -3.71 26.66
N TRP A 639 28.68 -3.40 26.03
CA TRP A 639 28.73 -3.15 24.57
C TRP A 639 30.02 -3.66 23.89
N TYR A 640 30.19 -4.98 23.76
CA TYR A 640 31.33 -5.58 23.04
C TYR A 640 31.26 -5.30 21.52
N GLY A 641 32.33 -4.78 20.90
CA GLY A 641 32.47 -4.68 19.44
C GLY A 641 32.25 -3.30 18.82
N GLU A 642 31.94 -2.29 19.62
CA GLU A 642 31.73 -0.91 19.18
C GLU A 642 33.00 -0.23 18.63
N GLU A 643 34.19 -0.68 19.05
CA GLU A 643 35.46 -0.09 18.66
C GLU A 643 35.68 -0.17 17.15
N ALA A 644 35.23 -1.24 16.52
CA ALA A 644 35.31 -1.42 15.07
C ALA A 644 34.45 -0.39 14.33
N TYR A 645 33.24 -0.12 14.81
CA TYR A 645 32.35 0.89 14.21
C TYR A 645 32.86 2.30 14.44
N VAL A 646 33.36 2.58 15.64
CA VAL A 646 33.97 3.87 15.96
C VAL A 646 35.23 4.10 15.12
N ALA A 647 36.05 3.07 14.92
CA ALA A 647 37.20 3.13 14.04
C ALA A 647 36.79 3.40 12.60
N ALA A 648 35.81 2.67 12.07
CA ALA A 648 35.29 2.87 10.70
C ALA A 648 34.75 4.29 10.52
N PHE A 649 33.92 4.76 11.45
CA PHE A 649 33.36 6.11 11.41
C PHE A 649 34.47 7.18 11.40
N LYS A 650 35.45 7.08 12.31
CA LYS A 650 36.55 8.04 12.40
C LYS A 650 37.49 8.00 11.19
N ALA A 651 37.63 6.83 10.56
CA ALA A 651 38.42 6.68 9.34
C ALA A 651 37.77 7.43 8.16
N ILE A 652 36.45 7.38 8.02
CA ILE A 652 35.71 8.09 6.96
C ILE A 652 35.55 9.58 7.27
N TRP A 653 35.21 9.90 8.53
CA TRP A 653 34.91 11.25 8.99
C TRP A 653 35.83 11.63 10.17
N PRO A 654 37.02 12.19 9.86
CA PRO A 654 37.95 12.64 10.89
C PRO A 654 37.30 13.70 11.78
N GLN A 655 37.59 13.61 13.07
CA GLN A 655 37.08 14.53 14.09
C GLN A 655 37.46 15.99 13.78
N LYS A 656 36.44 16.86 13.71
CA LYS A 656 36.57 18.32 13.56
C LYS A 656 36.00 19.06 14.76
N THR A 657 35.01 18.49 15.43
CA THR A 657 34.33 19.09 16.56
C THR A 657 34.47 18.24 17.83
N LYS A 658 34.01 18.79 18.97
CA LYS A 658 33.94 18.02 20.21
C LYS A 658 32.90 16.90 20.13
N GLU A 659 31.81 17.15 19.40
CA GLU A 659 30.76 16.17 19.11
C GLU A 659 31.05 15.48 17.77
N TRP A 660 32.21 14.82 17.69
CA TRP A 660 32.76 14.30 16.44
C TRP A 660 31.82 13.35 15.68
N TRP A 661 30.89 12.70 16.38
CA TRP A 661 29.85 11.87 15.77
C TRP A 661 28.83 12.66 14.92
N ARG A 662 28.82 13.99 14.99
CA ARG A 662 28.04 14.87 14.12
C ARG A 662 28.80 15.35 12.88
N ASP A 663 30.10 15.04 12.78
CA ASP A 663 30.95 15.53 11.68
C ASP A 663 30.81 14.70 10.39
N TRP A 664 29.89 13.74 10.37
CA TRP A 664 29.62 12.95 9.18
C TRP A 664 29.01 13.80 8.07
N LYS A 665 29.31 13.39 6.84
CA LYS A 665 28.73 13.95 5.61
C LYS A 665 28.74 12.89 4.53
N SER A 666 27.78 12.94 3.63
CA SER A 666 27.76 12.02 2.51
C SER A 666 28.99 12.22 1.59
N LEU A 667 29.39 11.14 0.90
CA LEU A 667 30.37 11.25 -0.18
C LEU A 667 29.70 11.88 -1.41
N SER A 668 30.40 12.85 -2.01
CA SER A 668 29.92 13.56 -3.19
C SER A 668 30.01 12.69 -4.45
N LEU A 669 29.16 12.99 -5.44
CA LEU A 669 29.19 12.34 -6.74
C LEU A 669 30.47 12.73 -7.52
N ASP A 670 31.16 11.75 -8.11
CA ASP A 670 32.22 11.95 -9.09
C ASP A 670 31.61 12.33 -10.43
N LEU A 671 31.37 13.62 -10.62
CA LEU A 671 30.77 14.13 -11.85
C LEU A 671 31.71 14.01 -13.06
N GLY A 672 33.00 13.74 -12.84
CA GLY A 672 34.06 13.80 -13.84
C GLY A 672 34.29 15.23 -14.35
N GLU A 673 35.57 15.62 -14.47
CA GLU A 673 35.98 16.69 -15.40
C GLU A 673 36.06 16.15 -16.83
#